data_AF-A0ABD6QYG0-F1
#
_entry.id   AF-A0ABD6QYG0-F1
#
_cell.length_a   1.000
_cell.length_b   1.000
_cell.length_c   1.000
_cell.angle_alpha   90.00
_cell.angle_beta   90.00
_cell.angle_gamma   90.00
#
_symmetry.space_group_name_H-M   'P 1'
#
loop_
_entity.id
_entity.type
_entity.pdbx_description
1 polymer ?
#
loop_
_entity_poly.entity_id
_entity_poly.type
_entity_poly.pdbx_seq_one_letter_code
_entity_poly.pdbx_strand_id
1 'polypeptide(L)'
;MQKRVVILLLDSFGIGASEDAKDFGDLGANTLGNIAKACFNNLANSNERNGALKLPNLEGLGLGLSALKAANELPLGFQSQPNLIGAYAYAKELSSAKDTISGHWEMMGAPVLFEWGYFKDKTHSFPKEILDEIARKTKIKGYLGNCHASGTEIIKDLGEKHLETLYPIFYTSADSVFQIAVHEEKFGLDNLYALCEEVFQILEPLKIARVIARPFIGTNRENFKRTANRKDYAIKPHKKLLFETFIEEKRGEVISIGKIADIYAHVGITQKFKAGSLMELCDVTLERVKNAKNNSLIFTNFVHFDSDYGHRRDVSGYANALEYFDMRLKEILDNLRENDLLILCADHGCDPSFKGTDHTREYIPVLFYHKDLQPAFLGKSESFADIGQSIAYFLGLSPLDYGKNLLNFKGQPMTPHINAKIGDFYPQCLLCGDPLRVSYIAKKFLQDAKEITNVRNMLGFSGKYKGKGISLMGHGMGIASCTIYVTELIKTYQVKELLRIGTCGAISPKVGLKDIIMAMGASTDSKTNRVRFLNHDLSATPDFELSLRAYQTAKRLGIDLKVGNIFSSDFFYSFETHAFDLMAQYNHLAIEMEAAGLYATAMELNAKALCLCSVSDHLITKEALSPKERVESFDNMIILALEMMS
;
A
#
# COMPACT_ATOMS: atom_id res chain seq x y z
N MET A 1 1.92 -19.45 -12.22
CA MET A 1 3.34 -19.75 -12.01
C MET A 1 3.69 -19.55 -10.55
N GLN A 2 4.62 -20.35 -10.04
CA GLN A 2 5.05 -20.31 -8.66
C GLN A 2 6.09 -19.19 -8.48
N LYS A 3 5.78 -18.18 -7.66
CA LYS A 3 6.59 -16.96 -7.47
C LYS A 3 7.19 -16.92 -6.07
N ARG A 4 8.35 -16.26 -5.89
CA ARG A 4 8.88 -15.90 -4.57
C ARG A 4 9.23 -14.42 -4.53
N VAL A 5 9.22 -13.87 -3.33
CA VAL A 5 9.56 -12.48 -3.07
C VAL A 5 10.66 -12.45 -2.03
N VAL A 6 11.69 -11.64 -2.27
CA VAL A 6 12.81 -11.41 -1.35
C VAL A 6 12.83 -9.92 -1.03
N ILE A 7 12.66 -9.56 0.24
CA ILE A 7 12.69 -8.19 0.73
C ILE A 7 13.92 -8.02 1.61
N LEU A 8 14.82 -7.14 1.19
CA LEU A 8 16.00 -6.73 1.93
C LEU A 8 15.78 -5.29 2.42
N LEU A 9 15.48 -5.11 3.70
CA LEU A 9 15.27 -3.79 4.27
C LEU A 9 16.52 -3.35 5.03
N LEU A 10 17.14 -2.28 4.55
CA LEU A 10 18.29 -1.62 5.15
C LEU A 10 17.76 -0.58 6.14
N ASP A 11 17.60 -0.98 7.40
CA ASP A 11 17.03 -0.16 8.48
C ASP A 11 17.70 1.21 8.53
N SER A 12 16.91 2.28 8.57
CA SER A 12 17.37 3.69 8.59
C SER A 12 18.13 4.24 7.36
N PHE A 13 18.18 3.51 6.24
CA PHE A 13 18.96 3.92 5.06
C PHE A 13 18.23 4.92 4.14
N GLY A 14 18.06 6.15 4.63
CA GLY A 14 17.46 7.28 3.88
C GLY A 14 18.33 7.83 2.74
N ILE A 15 17.70 8.52 1.79
CA ILE A 15 18.34 9.12 0.61
C ILE A 15 18.03 10.61 0.44
N GLY A 16 17.80 11.32 1.55
CA GLY A 16 17.54 12.76 1.57
C GLY A 16 16.21 13.12 2.23
N ALA A 17 16.20 14.26 2.93
CA ALA A 17 15.04 14.81 3.63
C ALA A 17 13.79 14.86 2.73
N SER A 18 12.67 14.33 3.23
CA SER A 18 11.37 14.41 2.55
C SER A 18 10.76 15.81 2.68
N GLU A 19 9.67 16.10 1.97
CA GLU A 19 9.09 17.46 1.98
C GLU A 19 8.58 17.89 3.37
N ASP A 20 8.17 16.93 4.20
CA ASP A 20 7.67 17.12 5.56
C ASP A 20 8.78 17.03 6.63
N ALA A 21 10.04 16.87 6.25
CA ALA A 21 11.15 16.75 7.20
C ALA A 21 11.30 17.95 8.15
N LYS A 22 10.85 19.14 7.73
CA LYS A 22 10.81 20.34 8.57
C LYS A 22 9.96 20.16 9.83
N ASP A 23 8.85 19.43 9.73
CA ASP A 23 7.93 19.23 10.84
C ASP A 23 8.54 18.33 11.93
N PHE A 24 9.55 17.53 11.55
CA PHE A 24 10.34 16.68 12.44
C PHE A 24 11.67 17.31 12.87
N GLY A 25 12.00 18.52 12.38
CA GLY A 25 13.27 19.19 12.67
C GLY A 25 14.47 18.63 11.89
N ASP A 26 14.21 17.89 10.81
CA ASP A 26 15.18 17.07 10.06
C ASP A 26 15.56 17.68 8.70
N LEU A 27 15.32 18.98 8.49
CA LEU A 27 15.76 19.67 7.27
C LEU A 27 17.27 19.51 7.08
N GLY A 28 17.65 19.05 5.89
CA GLY A 28 19.04 18.84 5.50
C GLY A 28 19.60 17.45 5.85
N ALA A 29 18.83 16.58 6.50
CA ALA A 29 19.22 15.18 6.65
C ALA A 29 19.37 14.51 5.28
N ASN A 30 20.44 13.75 5.08
CA ASN A 30 20.66 12.95 3.89
C ASN A 30 21.61 11.81 4.23
N THR A 31 21.06 10.68 4.68
CA THR A 31 21.84 9.55 5.19
C THR A 31 22.86 9.07 4.15
N LEU A 32 22.42 8.62 2.97
CA LEU A 32 23.34 8.20 1.91
C LEU A 32 24.27 9.33 1.43
N GLY A 33 23.73 10.51 1.17
CA GLY A 33 24.50 11.63 0.61
C GLY A 33 25.64 12.08 1.53
N ASN A 34 25.38 12.18 2.83
CA ASN A 34 26.38 12.60 3.81
C ASN A 34 27.41 11.51 4.08
N ILE A 35 27.02 10.23 4.12
CA ILE A 35 27.98 9.12 4.17
C ILE A 35 28.89 9.15 2.94
N ALA A 36 28.33 9.23 1.73
CA ALA A 36 29.08 9.27 0.48
C ALA A 36 30.05 10.46 0.44
N LYS A 37 29.59 11.65 0.86
CA LYS A 37 30.42 12.86 0.95
C LYS A 37 31.57 12.72 1.94
N ALA A 38 31.34 12.15 3.12
CA ALA A 38 32.40 11.92 4.10
C ALA A 38 33.44 10.92 3.58
N CYS A 39 33.00 9.85 2.92
CA CYS A 39 33.88 8.87 2.28
C CYS A 39 34.73 9.50 1.17
N PHE A 40 34.10 10.23 0.25
CA PHE A 40 34.79 10.91 -0.86
C PHE A 40 35.88 11.88 -0.37
N ASN A 41 35.61 12.59 0.72
CA ASN A 41 36.56 13.51 1.34
C ASN A 41 37.56 12.82 2.30
N ASN A 42 37.62 11.49 2.33
CA ASN A 42 38.47 10.69 3.21
C ASN A 42 38.23 10.89 4.72
N LEU A 43 37.10 11.51 5.12
CA LEU A 43 36.74 11.76 6.51
C LEU A 43 36.17 10.52 7.21
N ALA A 44 35.73 9.52 6.43
CA ALA A 44 35.21 8.26 6.94
C ALA A 44 36.22 7.10 6.80
N ASN A 45 37.51 7.39 6.56
CA ASN A 45 38.54 6.35 6.48
C ASN A 45 38.80 5.71 7.85
N SER A 46 39.02 4.41 7.85
CA SER A 46 39.37 3.61 9.03
C SER A 46 40.34 2.49 8.65
N ASN A 47 40.64 1.58 9.59
CA ASN A 47 41.40 0.37 9.28
C ASN A 47 40.64 -0.57 8.33
N GLU A 48 39.32 -0.44 8.23
CA GLU A 48 38.43 -1.36 7.52
C GLU A 48 38.01 -0.81 6.15
N ARG A 49 37.95 0.51 5.98
CA ARG A 49 37.56 1.17 4.72
C ARG A 49 38.43 2.37 4.37
N ASN A 50 38.58 2.64 3.07
CA ASN A 50 39.26 3.83 2.57
C ASN A 50 38.71 4.34 1.23
N GLY A 51 38.77 5.66 1.04
CA GLY A 51 38.39 6.33 -0.19
C GLY A 51 36.88 6.54 -0.32
N ALA A 52 36.43 6.77 -1.57
CA ALA A 52 35.01 6.92 -1.89
C ALA A 52 34.19 5.68 -1.52
N LEU A 53 32.90 5.86 -1.23
CA LEU A 53 31.97 4.79 -0.90
C LEU A 53 31.77 3.86 -2.12
N LYS A 54 31.97 2.55 -1.95
CA LYS A 54 31.91 1.57 -3.06
C LYS A 54 30.70 0.65 -2.95
N LEU A 55 29.63 0.93 -3.71
CA LEU A 55 28.41 0.12 -3.71
C LEU A 55 28.01 -0.32 -5.15
N PRO A 56 28.89 -1.02 -5.88
CA PRO A 56 28.66 -1.32 -7.30
C PRO A 56 27.38 -2.13 -7.57
N ASN A 57 26.97 -3.02 -6.66
CA ASN A 57 25.76 -3.84 -6.88
C ASN A 57 24.49 -3.00 -6.65
N LEU A 58 24.46 -2.17 -5.61
CA LEU A 58 23.38 -1.22 -5.34
C LEU A 58 23.31 -0.12 -6.41
N GLU A 59 24.44 0.36 -6.93
CA GLU A 59 24.48 1.25 -8.10
C GLU A 59 23.86 0.59 -9.33
N GLY A 60 24.18 -0.69 -9.58
CA GLY A 60 23.55 -1.48 -10.64
C GLY A 60 22.04 -1.64 -10.45
N LEU A 61 21.54 -1.67 -9.21
CA LEU A 61 20.10 -1.66 -8.92
C LEU A 61 19.45 -0.27 -9.03
N GLY A 62 20.25 0.80 -9.15
CA GLY A 62 19.78 2.16 -9.34
C GLY A 62 19.83 3.06 -8.09
N LEU A 63 20.54 2.68 -7.03
CA LEU A 63 20.62 3.45 -5.77
C LEU A 63 21.03 4.92 -5.98
N GLY A 64 22.16 5.14 -6.66
CA GLY A 64 22.65 6.51 -6.92
C GLY A 64 21.67 7.35 -7.73
N LEU A 65 21.00 6.74 -8.72
CA LEU A 65 20.00 7.41 -9.54
C LEU A 65 18.71 7.69 -8.75
N SER A 66 18.32 6.80 -7.84
CA SER A 66 17.19 7.03 -6.91
C SER A 66 17.48 8.23 -6.00
N ALA A 67 18.67 8.28 -5.40
CA ALA A 67 19.10 9.41 -4.57
C ALA A 67 19.16 10.72 -5.37
N LEU A 68 19.67 10.69 -6.60
CA LEU A 68 19.64 11.84 -7.52
C LEU A 68 18.21 12.35 -7.76
N LYS A 69 17.23 11.44 -7.88
CA LYS A 69 15.82 11.82 -8.10
C LYS A 69 15.13 12.31 -6.83
N ALA A 70 15.54 11.84 -5.65
CA ALA A 70 14.98 12.25 -4.36
C ALA A 70 15.55 13.60 -3.89
N ALA A 71 16.87 13.79 -3.96
CA ALA A 71 17.57 14.94 -3.40
C ALA A 71 18.02 15.97 -4.45
N ASN A 72 17.79 15.72 -5.75
CA ASN A 72 18.34 16.50 -6.88
C ASN A 72 19.87 16.61 -6.91
N GLU A 73 20.57 15.69 -6.24
CA GLU A 73 22.03 15.64 -6.17
C GLU A 73 22.50 14.18 -6.24
N LEU A 74 23.45 13.89 -7.12
CA LEU A 74 24.07 12.56 -7.20
C LEU A 74 25.06 12.43 -6.03
N PRO A 75 24.99 11.38 -5.19
CA PRO A 75 25.95 11.18 -4.11
C PRO A 75 27.39 11.16 -4.63
N LEU A 76 28.31 11.81 -3.91
CA LEU A 76 29.70 11.92 -4.35
C LEU A 76 30.36 10.53 -4.47
N GLY A 77 31.03 10.28 -5.59
CA GLY A 77 31.66 8.99 -5.90
C GLY A 77 30.76 8.01 -6.68
N PHE A 78 29.47 8.31 -6.85
CA PHE A 78 28.55 7.47 -7.63
C PHE A 78 28.58 7.80 -9.11
N GLN A 79 28.17 6.84 -9.94
CA GLN A 79 28.12 6.95 -11.38
C GLN A 79 26.79 7.54 -11.85
N SER A 80 26.85 8.48 -12.80
CA SER A 80 25.65 9.04 -13.46
C SER A 80 25.04 8.10 -14.50
N GLN A 81 25.81 7.10 -14.95
CA GLN A 81 25.41 6.08 -15.92
C GLN A 81 25.95 4.69 -15.49
N PRO A 82 25.42 4.11 -14.39
CA PRO A 82 25.82 2.77 -13.96
C PRO A 82 25.31 1.72 -14.96
N ASN A 83 25.89 0.51 -14.91
CA ASN A 83 25.33 -0.65 -15.60
C ASN A 83 24.03 -1.10 -14.92
N LEU A 84 22.93 -0.48 -15.32
CA LEU A 84 21.64 -0.62 -14.64
C LEU A 84 20.98 -1.98 -14.96
N ILE A 85 20.74 -2.76 -13.92
CA ILE A 85 20.07 -4.06 -13.96
C ILE A 85 18.71 -4.05 -13.25
N GLY A 86 18.45 -3.04 -12.40
CA GLY A 86 17.22 -2.91 -11.61
C GLY A 86 16.33 -1.75 -12.05
N ALA A 87 15.05 -1.84 -11.71
CA ALA A 87 14.15 -0.69 -11.74
C ALA A 87 14.18 0.00 -10.38
N TYR A 88 14.08 1.33 -10.35
CA TYR A 88 14.27 2.10 -9.13
C TYR A 88 13.23 3.21 -8.99
N ALA A 89 12.86 3.47 -7.75
CA ALA A 89 12.03 4.59 -7.30
C ALA A 89 12.61 5.14 -6.00
N TYR A 90 12.01 6.21 -5.50
CA TYR A 90 12.13 6.62 -4.10
C TYR A 90 10.73 6.78 -3.54
N ALA A 91 10.56 6.55 -2.25
CA ALA A 91 9.25 6.63 -1.61
C ALA A 91 9.25 7.64 -0.46
N LYS A 92 8.12 8.31 -0.31
CA LYS A 92 7.78 9.16 0.82
C LYS A 92 6.96 8.34 1.83
N GLU A 93 7.22 8.54 3.11
CA GLU A 93 6.38 7.99 4.18
C GLU A 93 5.07 8.78 4.29
N LEU A 94 3.94 8.08 4.33
CA LEU A 94 2.61 8.66 4.57
C LEU A 94 2.28 8.71 6.07
N SER A 95 2.82 7.79 6.85
CA SER A 95 2.60 7.65 8.28
C SER A 95 3.05 8.89 9.05
N SER A 96 2.38 9.20 10.15
CA SER A 96 2.58 10.45 10.90
C SER A 96 3.86 10.50 11.74
N ALA A 97 4.57 9.38 11.89
CA ALA A 97 5.80 9.27 12.65
C ALA A 97 6.94 8.72 11.76
N LYS A 98 8.18 8.82 12.25
CA LYS A 98 9.42 8.39 11.58
C LYS A 98 10.09 7.20 12.27
N ASP A 99 9.31 6.38 12.96
CA ASP A 99 9.78 5.21 13.70
C ASP A 99 9.71 3.92 12.86
N THR A 100 10.52 2.93 13.22
CA THR A 100 10.60 1.63 12.54
C THR A 100 9.24 0.95 12.37
N ILE A 101 8.33 1.04 13.35
CA ILE A 101 7.04 0.33 13.28
C ILE A 101 6.15 0.97 12.21
N SER A 102 6.08 2.31 12.19
CA SER A 102 5.32 3.07 11.19
C SER A 102 5.78 2.75 9.77
N GLY A 103 7.07 2.86 9.48
CA GLY A 103 7.61 2.63 8.14
C GLY A 103 7.39 1.19 7.65
N HIS A 104 7.65 0.20 8.51
CA HIS A 104 7.40 -1.21 8.20
C HIS A 104 5.91 -1.50 7.96
N TRP A 105 5.02 -1.06 8.85
CA TRP A 105 3.59 -1.34 8.72
C TRP A 105 3.01 -0.69 7.47
N GLU A 106 3.40 0.54 7.17
CA GLU A 106 3.02 1.20 5.93
C GLU A 106 3.42 0.39 4.70
N MET A 107 4.68 -0.06 4.66
CA MET A 107 5.21 -0.86 3.55
C MET A 107 4.35 -2.10 3.25
N MET A 108 3.77 -2.71 4.28
CA MET A 108 2.93 -3.90 4.17
C MET A 108 1.43 -3.61 4.08
N GLY A 109 1.03 -2.36 3.83
CA GLY A 109 -0.35 -1.94 3.54
C GLY A 109 -1.11 -1.32 4.71
N ALA A 110 -0.44 -1.01 5.83
CA ALA A 110 -1.07 -0.51 7.05
C ALA A 110 -0.44 0.82 7.55
N PRO A 111 -0.57 1.94 6.79
CA PRO A 111 -0.01 3.23 7.19
C PRO A 111 -0.53 3.69 8.56
N VAL A 112 0.39 4.13 9.42
CA VAL A 112 0.07 4.64 10.75
C VAL A 112 -0.30 6.11 10.64
N LEU A 113 -1.60 6.37 10.49
CA LEU A 113 -2.15 7.73 10.36
C LEU A 113 -2.49 8.38 11.71
N PHE A 114 -2.10 7.74 12.81
CA PHE A 114 -2.34 8.21 14.16
C PHE A 114 -1.04 8.52 14.89
N GLU A 115 -1.11 9.40 15.88
CA GLU A 115 0.05 9.71 16.72
C GLU A 115 0.30 8.61 17.76
N TRP A 116 1.56 8.17 17.88
CA TRP A 116 2.03 7.35 18.98
C TRP A 116 2.08 8.13 20.29
N GLY A 117 1.87 7.44 21.41
CA GLY A 117 2.13 8.00 22.72
C GLY A 117 3.63 7.95 23.03
N TYR A 118 4.16 9.00 23.65
CA TYR A 118 5.56 9.06 24.11
C TYR A 118 5.65 9.62 25.52
N PHE A 119 6.58 9.08 26.30
CA PHE A 119 6.93 9.60 27.62
C PHE A 119 8.07 10.60 27.48
N LYS A 120 7.77 11.90 27.37
CA LYS A 120 8.77 12.93 27.02
C LYS A 120 9.60 13.45 28.20
N ASP A 121 9.05 13.42 29.41
CA ASP A 121 9.80 13.84 30.61
C ASP A 121 10.90 12.81 30.91
N LYS A 122 12.14 13.27 31.08
CA LYS A 122 13.29 12.38 31.31
C LYS A 122 13.42 11.91 32.76
N THR A 123 12.77 12.59 33.70
CA THR A 123 12.94 12.41 35.14
C THR A 123 11.67 11.90 35.84
N HIS A 124 10.51 12.27 35.32
CA HIS A 124 9.19 11.82 35.77
C HIS A 124 8.39 11.34 34.56
N SER A 125 8.91 10.30 33.92
CA SER A 125 8.50 9.91 32.57
C SER A 125 7.05 9.47 32.46
N PHE A 126 6.55 8.78 33.49
CA PHE A 126 5.22 8.21 33.50
C PHE A 126 4.27 9.08 34.33
N PRO A 127 3.14 9.53 33.75
CA PRO A 127 2.07 10.21 34.47
C PRO A 127 1.63 9.43 35.72
N LYS A 128 1.30 10.17 36.79
CA LYS A 128 0.91 9.58 38.07
C LYS A 128 -0.34 8.70 37.93
N GLU A 129 -1.27 9.10 37.08
CA GLU A 129 -2.52 8.39 36.82
C GLU A 129 -2.25 6.99 36.24
N ILE A 130 -1.24 6.87 35.36
CA ILE A 130 -0.82 5.57 34.79
C ILE A 130 -0.18 4.71 35.89
N LEU A 131 0.70 5.28 36.70
CA LEU A 131 1.39 4.54 37.77
C LEU A 131 0.41 4.07 38.85
N ASP A 132 -0.56 4.91 39.21
CA ASP A 132 -1.64 4.56 40.15
C ASP A 132 -2.51 3.42 39.60
N GLU A 133 -2.86 3.47 38.31
CA GLU A 133 -3.64 2.43 37.65
C GLU A 133 -2.88 1.10 37.56
N ILE A 134 -1.58 1.14 37.26
CA ILE A 134 -0.70 -0.04 37.29
C ILE A 134 -0.69 -0.63 38.70
N ALA A 135 -0.45 0.19 39.73
CA ALA A 135 -0.42 -0.28 41.11
C ALA A 135 -1.76 -0.92 41.53
N ARG A 136 -2.88 -0.30 41.13
CA ARG A 136 -4.24 -0.79 41.42
C ARG A 136 -4.54 -2.14 40.77
N LYS A 137 -4.22 -2.31 39.48
CA LYS A 137 -4.52 -3.55 38.74
C LYS A 137 -3.56 -4.70 39.07
N THR A 138 -2.28 -4.40 39.21
CA THR A 138 -1.22 -5.42 39.35
C THR A 138 -0.88 -5.75 40.80
N LYS A 139 -1.38 -4.95 41.74
CA LYS A 139 -1.15 -5.09 43.20
C LYS A 139 0.32 -5.04 43.61
N ILE A 140 1.18 -4.45 42.78
CA ILE A 140 2.57 -4.17 43.16
C ILE A 140 2.59 -3.20 44.35
N LYS A 141 3.51 -3.42 45.28
CA LYS A 141 3.62 -2.63 46.52
C LYS A 141 4.29 -1.27 46.30
N GLY A 142 4.98 -1.10 45.18
CA GLY A 142 5.66 0.12 44.76
C GLY A 142 6.46 -0.13 43.50
N TYR A 143 7.18 0.88 43.03
CA TYR A 143 8.05 0.83 41.85
C TYR A 143 9.32 1.67 42.09
N LEU A 144 10.35 1.44 41.28
CA LEU A 144 11.58 2.22 41.23
C LEU A 144 11.73 2.84 39.83
N GLY A 145 12.60 3.85 39.68
CA GLY A 145 12.89 4.48 38.40
C GLY A 145 11.94 5.65 38.08
N ASN A 146 11.05 5.47 37.10
CA ASN A 146 10.21 6.51 36.49
C ASN A 146 10.99 7.55 35.65
N CYS A 147 11.96 7.09 34.87
CA CYS A 147 12.84 7.98 34.11
C CYS A 147 13.22 7.41 32.74
N HIS A 148 13.87 8.24 31.92
CA HIS A 148 14.65 7.79 30.76
C HIS A 148 15.97 7.20 31.26
N ALA A 149 16.32 6.00 30.80
CA ALA A 149 17.61 5.42 31.13
C ALA A 149 18.04 4.30 30.17
N SER A 150 19.35 4.06 30.09
CA SER A 150 19.87 2.81 29.54
C SER A 150 19.51 1.64 30.46
N GLY A 151 19.14 0.50 29.87
CA GLY A 151 18.82 -0.70 30.63
C GLY A 151 20.00 -1.23 31.45
N THR A 152 21.25 -0.99 31.05
CA THR A 152 22.42 -1.38 31.84
C THR A 152 22.64 -0.44 33.02
N GLU A 153 22.49 0.86 32.81
CA GLU A 153 22.70 1.88 33.85
C GLU A 153 21.60 1.79 34.93
N ILE A 154 20.33 1.71 34.52
CA ILE A 154 19.22 1.68 35.47
C ILE A 154 19.23 0.44 36.37
N ILE A 155 19.67 -0.71 35.82
CA ILE A 155 19.84 -1.94 36.61
C ILE A 155 21.06 -1.83 37.53
N LYS A 156 22.15 -1.23 37.06
CA LYS A 156 23.33 -0.97 37.91
C LYS A 156 23.01 -0.04 39.09
N ASP A 157 22.14 0.94 38.88
CA ASP A 157 21.83 1.96 39.87
C ASP A 157 20.70 1.54 40.82
N LEU A 158 19.69 0.81 40.33
CA LEU A 158 18.49 0.47 41.11
C LEU A 158 18.37 -1.03 41.42
N GLY A 159 19.23 -1.89 40.87
CA GLY A 159 19.14 -3.34 41.01
C GLY A 159 19.29 -3.83 42.45
N GLU A 160 20.21 -3.27 43.23
CA GLU A 160 20.36 -3.61 44.66
C GLU A 160 19.12 -3.20 45.45
N LYS A 161 18.55 -2.02 45.15
CA LYS A 161 17.31 -1.58 45.80
C LYS A 161 16.11 -2.44 45.42
N HIS A 162 16.07 -2.92 44.17
CA HIS A 162 15.10 -3.90 43.74
C HIS A 162 15.24 -5.22 44.52
N LEU A 163 16.47 -5.70 44.76
CA LEU A 163 16.68 -6.92 45.55
C LEU A 163 16.18 -6.78 47.00
N GLU A 164 16.30 -5.59 47.61
CA GLU A 164 15.80 -5.31 48.96
C GLU A 164 14.27 -5.21 49.04
N THR A 165 13.65 -4.55 48.07
CA THR A 165 12.22 -4.14 48.12
C THR A 165 11.29 -5.03 47.30
N LEU A 166 11.85 -5.72 46.31
CA LEU A 166 11.16 -6.40 45.20
C LEU A 166 10.27 -5.48 44.34
N TYR A 167 10.48 -4.15 44.40
CA TYR A 167 9.73 -3.20 43.58
C TYR A 167 10.24 -3.22 42.14
N PRO A 168 9.40 -3.44 41.12
CA PRO A 168 9.85 -3.42 39.73
C PRO A 168 10.44 -2.06 39.34
N ILE A 169 11.45 -2.09 38.48
CA ILE A 169 12.12 -0.89 37.96
C ILE A 169 11.44 -0.50 36.66
N PHE A 170 10.75 0.64 36.65
CA PHE A 170 10.10 1.19 35.46
C PHE A 170 10.98 2.25 34.81
N TYR A 171 11.21 2.14 33.51
CA TYR A 171 11.98 3.12 32.75
C TYR A 171 11.58 3.14 31.27
N THR A 172 11.93 4.21 30.57
CA THR A 172 11.64 4.41 29.14
C THR A 172 12.91 4.80 28.37
N SER A 173 12.82 4.89 27.05
CA SER A 173 13.81 5.50 26.16
C SER A 173 13.17 6.64 25.35
N ALA A 174 13.87 7.13 24.34
CA ALA A 174 13.33 8.05 23.35
C ALA A 174 12.16 7.46 22.54
N ASP A 175 12.12 6.13 22.40
CA ASP A 175 11.07 5.41 21.69
C ASP A 175 9.76 5.35 22.49
N SER A 176 8.67 5.02 21.81
CA SER A 176 7.37 4.73 22.41
C SER A 176 7.37 3.38 23.14
N VAL A 177 8.04 3.31 24.30
CA VAL A 177 8.19 2.06 25.07
C VAL A 177 8.01 2.27 26.57
N PHE A 178 7.55 1.22 27.26
CA PHE A 178 7.58 1.10 28.71
C PHE A 178 8.37 -0.16 29.09
N GLN A 179 9.46 -0.02 29.85
CA GLN A 179 10.35 -1.13 30.17
C GLN A 179 10.28 -1.47 31.66
N ILE A 180 10.24 -2.77 31.96
CA ILE A 180 10.12 -3.29 33.34
C ILE A 180 11.30 -4.21 33.63
N ALA A 181 12.22 -3.76 34.48
CA ALA A 181 13.34 -4.56 34.91
C ALA A 181 13.13 -5.14 36.32
N VAL A 182 13.39 -6.44 36.46
CA VAL A 182 13.31 -7.18 37.73
C VAL A 182 14.35 -8.30 37.76
N HIS A 183 14.75 -8.71 38.96
CA HIS A 183 15.60 -9.87 39.16
C HIS A 183 14.80 -11.17 39.04
N GLU A 184 15.13 -12.02 38.07
CA GLU A 184 14.31 -13.19 37.70
C GLU A 184 14.04 -14.15 38.86
N GLU A 185 15.07 -14.45 39.65
CA GLU A 185 14.95 -15.45 40.72
C GLU A 185 14.21 -14.91 41.95
N LYS A 186 14.16 -13.58 42.12
CA LYS A 186 13.58 -12.95 43.31
C LYS A 186 12.16 -12.47 43.06
N PHE A 187 11.92 -11.86 41.89
CA PHE A 187 10.60 -11.42 41.48
C PHE A 187 9.80 -12.53 40.80
N GLY A 188 10.46 -13.43 40.07
CA GLY A 188 9.85 -14.48 39.26
C GLY A 188 9.56 -14.03 37.82
N LEU A 189 9.93 -14.85 36.84
CA LEU A 189 9.67 -14.58 35.42
C LEU A 189 8.18 -14.52 35.09
N ASP A 190 7.38 -15.45 35.63
CA ASP A 190 5.94 -15.47 35.37
C ASP A 190 5.25 -14.22 35.94
N ASN A 191 5.70 -13.75 37.11
CA ASN A 191 5.22 -12.50 37.70
C ASN A 191 5.60 -11.28 36.85
N LEU A 192 6.81 -11.26 36.29
CA LEU A 192 7.24 -10.22 35.34
C LEU A 192 6.34 -10.21 34.10
N TYR A 193 6.09 -11.38 33.52
CA TYR A 193 5.27 -11.49 32.31
C TYR A 193 3.81 -11.09 32.55
N ALA A 194 3.23 -11.47 33.68
CA ALA A 194 1.89 -11.05 34.08
C ALA A 194 1.81 -9.53 34.31
N LEU A 195 2.82 -8.96 34.98
CA LEU A 195 2.93 -7.51 35.17
C LEU A 195 3.03 -6.77 33.83
N CYS A 196 3.89 -7.22 32.92
CA CYS A 196 4.02 -6.60 31.60
C CYS A 196 2.74 -6.70 30.77
N GLU A 197 2.00 -7.80 30.86
CA GLU A 197 0.73 -7.97 30.13
C GLU A 197 -0.35 -7.00 30.61
N GLU A 198 -0.51 -6.85 31.93
CA GLU A 198 -1.44 -5.87 32.51
C GLU A 198 -1.03 -4.43 32.17
N VAL A 199 0.26 -4.11 32.27
CA VAL A 199 0.78 -2.79 31.88
C VAL A 199 0.53 -2.53 30.40
N PHE A 200 0.69 -3.53 29.54
CA PHE A 200 0.40 -3.41 28.11
C PHE A 200 -1.08 -3.09 27.86
N GLN A 201 -2.02 -3.77 28.52
CA GLN A 201 -3.45 -3.48 28.39
C GLN A 201 -3.83 -2.06 28.87
N ILE A 202 -3.10 -1.51 29.86
CA ILE A 202 -3.31 -0.13 30.32
C ILE A 202 -2.79 0.88 29.28
N LEU A 203 -1.65 0.59 28.65
CA LEU A 203 -0.94 1.51 27.78
C LEU A 203 -1.34 1.43 26.30
N GLU A 204 -1.92 0.32 25.85
CA GLU A 204 -2.36 0.13 24.46
C GLU A 204 -3.36 1.22 24.00
N PRO A 205 -4.39 1.61 24.79
CA PRO A 205 -5.28 2.73 24.43
C PRO A 205 -4.56 4.08 24.31
N LEU A 206 -3.44 4.25 25.01
CA LEU A 206 -2.58 5.43 24.95
C LEU A 206 -1.57 5.35 23.80
N LYS A 207 -1.62 4.27 23.00
CA LYS A 207 -0.75 4.03 21.85
C LYS A 207 0.72 4.06 22.22
N ILE A 208 1.08 3.49 23.37
CA ILE A 208 2.49 3.18 23.65
C ILE A 208 2.83 1.91 22.89
N ALA A 209 3.81 1.98 21.98
CA ALA A 209 4.02 0.94 20.99
C ALA A 209 4.40 -0.42 21.61
N ARG A 210 5.23 -0.42 22.66
CA ARG A 210 5.65 -1.67 23.34
C ARG A 210 5.80 -1.57 24.85
N VAL A 211 5.49 -2.67 25.53
CA VAL A 211 5.94 -2.96 26.90
C VAL A 211 7.00 -4.05 26.86
N ILE A 212 8.15 -3.83 27.49
CA ILE A 212 9.30 -4.74 27.39
C ILE A 212 9.67 -5.30 28.77
N ALA A 213 9.58 -6.62 28.91
CA ALA A 213 10.12 -7.35 30.05
C ALA A 213 11.66 -7.38 29.95
N ARG A 214 12.33 -6.86 30.98
CA ARG A 214 13.79 -6.72 31.07
C ARG A 214 14.34 -7.46 32.28
N PRO A 215 14.23 -8.79 32.30
CA PRO A 215 14.75 -9.52 33.42
C PRO A 215 16.28 -9.48 33.52
N PHE A 216 16.79 -9.56 34.74
CA PHE A 216 18.22 -9.65 35.03
C PHE A 216 18.55 -10.64 36.14
N ILE A 217 19.82 -11.02 36.21
CA ILE A 217 20.43 -11.85 37.27
C ILE A 217 21.64 -11.11 37.85
N GLY A 218 22.16 -11.61 38.97
CA GLY A 218 23.34 -11.07 39.63
C GLY A 218 23.02 -10.72 41.10
N THR A 219 24.05 -10.48 41.89
CA THR A 219 23.92 -10.23 43.32
C THR A 219 24.20 -8.79 43.73
N ASN A 220 24.90 -8.02 42.89
CA ASN A 220 25.27 -6.64 43.16
C ASN A 220 25.52 -5.86 41.86
N ARG A 221 25.74 -4.55 41.99
CA ARG A 221 25.90 -3.63 40.86
C ARG A 221 27.07 -3.95 39.91
N GLU A 222 28.07 -4.69 40.36
CA GLU A 222 29.22 -5.06 39.55
C GLU A 222 28.97 -6.30 38.68
N ASN A 223 27.96 -7.11 39.01
CA ASN A 223 27.69 -8.37 38.32
C ASN A 223 26.26 -8.51 37.76
N PHE A 224 25.42 -7.48 37.84
CA PHE A 224 24.09 -7.53 37.22
C PHE A 224 24.17 -7.70 35.70
N LYS A 225 23.38 -8.63 35.18
CA LYS A 225 23.32 -8.95 33.76
C LYS A 225 21.89 -9.22 33.31
N ARG A 226 21.45 -8.52 32.28
CA ARG A 226 20.18 -8.82 31.59
C ARG A 226 20.24 -10.22 30.96
N THR A 227 19.14 -10.97 31.04
CA THR A 227 19.07 -12.32 30.51
C THR A 227 18.51 -12.36 29.09
N ALA A 228 18.48 -13.57 28.52
CA ALA A 228 17.81 -13.84 27.24
C ALA A 228 16.28 -13.97 27.35
N ASN A 229 15.70 -13.98 28.56
CA ASN A 229 14.26 -14.11 28.80
C ASN A 229 13.49 -12.79 28.59
N ARG A 230 14.06 -11.88 27.80
CA ARG A 230 13.38 -10.68 27.33
C ARG A 230 12.12 -11.09 26.56
N LYS A 231 11.00 -10.43 26.86
CA LYS A 231 9.75 -10.56 26.12
C LYS A 231 9.17 -9.18 25.86
N ASP A 232 8.69 -8.97 24.63
CA ASP A 232 8.12 -7.71 24.19
C ASP A 232 6.61 -7.93 23.94
N TYR A 233 5.79 -7.03 24.46
CA TYR A 233 4.36 -6.93 24.21
C TYR A 233 4.16 -5.72 23.31
N ALA A 234 3.69 -5.93 22.09
CA ALA A 234 3.63 -4.90 21.06
C ALA A 234 2.21 -4.73 20.54
N ILE A 235 1.85 -3.49 20.24
CA ILE A 235 0.60 -3.19 19.53
C ILE A 235 0.63 -3.91 18.19
N LYS A 236 -0.49 -4.54 17.82
CA LYS A 236 -0.63 -5.24 16.55
C LYS A 236 -0.94 -4.24 15.42
N PRO A 237 -0.53 -4.55 14.18
CA PRO A 237 -0.99 -3.81 13.00
C PRO A 237 -2.51 -3.60 13.03
N HIS A 238 -2.94 -2.35 12.81
CA HIS A 238 -4.34 -1.93 12.92
C HIS A 238 -5.16 -2.24 11.65
N LYS A 239 -4.49 -2.70 10.58
CA LYS A 239 -5.06 -3.11 9.30
C LYS A 239 -4.48 -4.47 8.90
N LYS A 240 -5.20 -5.15 8.03
CA LYS A 240 -4.75 -6.41 7.44
C LYS A 240 -3.50 -6.17 6.61
N LEU A 241 -2.47 -6.98 6.83
CA LEU A 241 -1.20 -6.88 6.13
C LEU A 241 -1.18 -7.70 4.83
N LEU A 242 -0.27 -7.34 3.93
CA LEU A 242 0.12 -8.16 2.78
C LEU A 242 0.37 -9.64 3.16
N PHE A 243 1.00 -9.88 4.31
CA PHE A 243 1.32 -11.22 4.79
C PHE A 243 0.07 -12.09 4.97
N GLU A 244 -0.96 -11.54 5.60
CA GLU A 244 -2.21 -12.24 5.87
C GLU A 244 -2.93 -12.53 4.54
N THR A 245 -3.03 -11.54 3.65
CA THR A 245 -3.58 -11.73 2.30
C THR A 245 -2.84 -12.81 1.52
N PHE A 246 -1.51 -12.86 1.60
CA PHE A 246 -0.71 -13.88 0.92
C PHE A 246 -0.94 -15.28 1.48
N ILE A 247 -1.02 -15.41 2.81
CA ILE A 247 -1.29 -16.69 3.48
C ILE A 247 -2.70 -17.17 3.14
N GLU A 248 -3.71 -16.31 3.21
CA GLU A 248 -5.10 -16.69 2.98
C GLU A 248 -5.39 -17.06 1.53
N GLU A 249 -4.94 -16.24 0.57
CA GLU A 249 -5.30 -16.43 -0.84
C GLU A 249 -4.42 -17.45 -1.57
N LYS A 250 -3.15 -17.56 -1.17
CA LYS A 250 -2.17 -18.41 -1.87
C LYS A 250 -1.62 -19.53 -0.99
N ARG A 251 -1.96 -19.59 0.31
CA ARG A 251 -1.30 -20.51 1.26
C ARG A 251 0.21 -20.33 1.24
N GLY A 252 0.65 -19.07 1.16
CA GLY A 252 2.06 -18.68 1.08
C GLY A 252 2.81 -18.85 2.39
N GLU A 253 4.13 -19.03 2.30
CA GLU A 253 5.03 -19.03 3.47
C GLU A 253 5.67 -17.64 3.63
N VAL A 254 5.40 -16.96 4.75
CA VAL A 254 6.09 -15.72 5.14
C VAL A 254 7.23 -16.06 6.10
N ILE A 255 8.46 -15.85 5.64
CA ILE A 255 9.71 -16.18 6.32
C ILE A 255 10.35 -14.88 6.82
N SER A 256 10.31 -14.68 8.14
CA SER A 256 10.90 -13.52 8.81
C SER A 256 12.32 -13.80 9.28
N ILE A 257 13.23 -12.86 9.04
CA ILE A 257 14.63 -12.93 9.44
C ILE A 257 14.99 -11.67 10.24
N GLY A 258 15.61 -11.84 11.39
CA GLY A 258 15.98 -10.74 12.28
C GLY A 258 14.77 -10.18 13.02
N LYS A 259 14.58 -8.86 12.97
CA LYS A 259 13.56 -8.14 13.76
C LYS A 259 12.15 -8.14 13.20
N ILE A 260 11.96 -8.63 11.96
CA ILE A 260 10.68 -8.59 11.25
C ILE A 260 9.53 -9.15 12.10
N ALA A 261 9.69 -10.34 12.68
CA ALA A 261 8.61 -10.94 13.44
C ALA A 261 8.19 -10.11 14.67
N ASP A 262 9.13 -9.43 15.32
CA ASP A 262 8.86 -8.61 16.49
C ASP A 262 8.21 -7.28 16.08
N ILE A 263 8.62 -6.69 14.95
CA ILE A 263 8.07 -5.44 14.40
C ILE A 263 6.59 -5.59 14.02
N TYR A 264 6.20 -6.74 13.47
CA TYR A 264 4.81 -7.03 13.11
C TYR A 264 4.03 -7.77 14.21
N ALA A 265 4.53 -7.79 15.46
CA ALA A 265 3.88 -8.49 16.59
C ALA A 265 3.48 -9.94 16.26
N HIS A 266 4.31 -10.62 15.46
CA HIS A 266 4.11 -11.97 14.92
C HIS A 266 2.88 -12.17 14.01
N VAL A 267 2.18 -11.10 13.62
CA VAL A 267 1.05 -11.16 12.69
C VAL A 267 1.52 -11.54 11.29
N GLY A 268 0.88 -12.53 10.69
CA GLY A 268 1.18 -12.98 9.33
C GLY A 268 2.55 -13.66 9.16
N ILE A 269 3.20 -14.12 10.23
CA ILE A 269 4.51 -14.78 10.14
C ILE A 269 4.35 -16.30 10.22
N THR A 270 4.87 -17.02 9.21
CA THR A 270 4.82 -18.50 9.18
C THR A 270 6.10 -19.15 9.70
N GLN A 271 7.25 -18.52 9.47
CA GLN A 271 8.57 -18.98 9.94
C GLN A 271 9.38 -17.79 10.46
N LYS A 272 10.18 -18.03 11.50
CA LYS A 272 11.02 -17.02 12.14
C LYS A 272 12.44 -17.53 12.33
N PHE A 273 13.42 -16.77 11.84
CA PHE A 273 14.84 -17.00 12.02
C PHE A 273 15.47 -15.82 12.74
N LYS A 274 16.26 -16.11 13.78
CA LYS A 274 17.02 -15.08 14.52
C LYS A 274 18.42 -14.95 13.90
N ALA A 275 18.93 -13.73 13.91
CA ALA A 275 20.32 -13.39 13.59
C ALA A 275 20.69 -12.15 14.41
N GLY A 276 21.87 -12.15 15.00
CA GLY A 276 22.33 -11.15 15.97
C GLY A 276 23.42 -10.20 15.46
N SER A 277 23.92 -10.41 14.24
CA SER A 277 24.89 -9.53 13.58
C SER A 277 24.54 -9.31 12.11
N LEU A 278 25.10 -8.27 11.49
CA LEU A 278 24.99 -8.02 10.06
C LEU A 278 25.45 -9.22 9.22
N MET A 279 26.55 -9.88 9.64
CA MET A 279 27.09 -11.06 8.97
C MET A 279 26.10 -12.23 9.01
N GLU A 280 25.56 -12.52 10.20
CA GLU A 280 24.56 -13.59 10.37
C GLU A 280 23.27 -13.29 9.60
N LEU A 281 22.83 -12.03 9.54
CA LEU A 281 21.65 -11.63 8.76
C LEU A 281 21.87 -11.92 7.28
N CYS A 282 23.05 -11.58 6.72
CA CYS A 282 23.40 -11.92 5.35
C CYS A 282 23.43 -13.44 5.14
N ASP A 283 24.04 -14.20 6.05
CA ASP A 283 24.17 -15.66 5.95
C ASP A 283 22.81 -16.36 5.96
N VAL A 284 21.95 -16.04 6.94
CA VAL A 284 20.61 -16.62 7.05
C VAL A 284 19.75 -16.20 5.87
N THR A 285 19.85 -14.95 5.41
CA THR A 285 19.13 -14.49 4.21
C THR A 285 19.52 -15.30 2.99
N LEU A 286 20.82 -15.46 2.72
CA LEU A 286 21.32 -16.24 1.59
C LEU A 286 20.88 -17.70 1.69
N GLU A 287 20.93 -18.30 2.87
CA GLU A 287 20.46 -19.65 3.13
C GLU A 287 18.96 -19.79 2.82
N ARG A 288 18.13 -18.84 3.24
CA ARG A 288 16.69 -18.84 2.93
C ARG A 288 16.43 -18.62 1.44
N VAL A 289 17.17 -17.73 0.77
CA VAL A 289 17.04 -17.50 -0.68
C VAL A 289 17.33 -18.80 -1.46
N LYS A 290 18.37 -19.55 -1.07
CA LYS A 290 18.71 -20.84 -1.68
C LYS A 290 17.61 -21.90 -1.45
N ASN A 291 17.17 -22.04 -0.20
CA ASN A 291 16.41 -23.22 0.23
C ASN A 291 14.89 -23.03 0.35
N ALA A 292 14.38 -21.80 0.40
CA ALA A 292 12.95 -21.57 0.56
C ALA A 292 12.16 -22.18 -0.60
N LYS A 293 10.98 -22.71 -0.26
CA LYS A 293 10.07 -23.29 -1.23
C LYS A 293 9.51 -22.19 -2.13
N ASN A 294 8.95 -22.63 -3.25
CA ASN A 294 8.12 -21.77 -4.07
C ASN A 294 6.92 -21.25 -3.27
N ASN A 295 6.35 -20.10 -3.69
CA ASN A 295 5.26 -19.44 -2.97
C ASN A 295 5.67 -18.97 -1.56
N SER A 296 6.87 -18.42 -1.45
CA SER A 296 7.41 -17.85 -0.20
C SER A 296 7.72 -16.37 -0.34
N LEU A 297 7.55 -15.62 0.74
CA LEU A 297 8.01 -14.26 0.93
C LEU A 297 9.09 -14.27 2.02
N ILE A 298 10.33 -13.95 1.65
CA ILE A 298 11.47 -13.86 2.55
C ILE A 298 11.67 -12.39 2.89
N PHE A 299 11.66 -12.04 4.17
CA PHE A 299 11.83 -10.66 4.62
C PHE A 299 12.90 -10.58 5.71
N THR A 300 13.98 -9.87 5.40
CA THR A 300 15.07 -9.55 6.34
C THR A 300 15.05 -8.08 6.69
N ASN A 301 15.12 -7.78 8.00
CA ASN A 301 15.50 -6.45 8.48
C ASN A 301 16.98 -6.42 8.87
N PHE A 302 17.77 -5.57 8.22
CA PHE A 302 19.18 -5.32 8.54
C PHE A 302 19.35 -4.21 9.59
N VAL A 303 18.86 -4.47 10.80
CA VAL A 303 18.76 -3.50 11.93
C VAL A 303 20.08 -2.84 12.39
N HIS A 304 21.23 -3.40 12.01
CA HIS A 304 22.52 -2.89 12.46
C HIS A 304 22.89 -1.53 11.86
N PHE A 305 22.36 -1.22 10.66
CA PHE A 305 22.51 0.10 10.06
C PHE A 305 22.00 1.21 10.98
N ASP A 306 20.82 1.01 11.56
CA ASP A 306 20.23 1.92 12.54
C ASP A 306 20.91 1.83 13.92
N SER A 307 20.88 0.65 14.52
CA SER A 307 21.20 0.46 15.95
C SER A 307 22.68 0.55 16.31
N ASP A 308 23.58 0.16 15.40
CA ASP A 308 25.03 0.19 15.64
C ASP A 308 25.71 1.42 15.05
N TYR A 309 25.14 2.06 14.02
CA TYR A 309 25.80 3.15 13.31
C TYR A 309 24.97 4.44 13.25
N GLY A 310 23.71 4.38 12.80
CA GLY A 310 22.82 5.54 12.66
C GLY A 310 22.65 6.31 13.97
N HIS A 311 22.08 5.67 14.99
CA HIS A 311 21.86 6.28 16.31
C HIS A 311 23.17 6.69 17.01
N ARG A 312 24.28 5.98 16.72
CA ARG A 312 25.60 6.26 17.29
C ARG A 312 26.37 7.35 16.54
N ARG A 313 25.81 7.85 15.43
CA ARG A 313 26.43 8.86 14.57
C ARG A 313 27.82 8.43 14.07
N ASP A 314 27.97 7.14 13.78
CA ASP A 314 29.21 6.54 13.28
C ASP A 314 29.19 6.44 11.75
N VAL A 315 29.66 7.49 11.08
CA VAL A 315 29.72 7.57 9.62
C VAL A 315 30.64 6.50 9.03
N SER A 316 31.79 6.21 9.66
CA SER A 316 32.76 5.25 9.11
C SER A 316 32.26 3.81 9.23
N GLY A 317 31.68 3.47 10.39
CA GLY A 317 31.06 2.17 10.63
C GLY A 317 29.88 1.92 9.69
N TYR A 318 28.98 2.90 9.50
CA TYR A 318 27.87 2.78 8.56
C TYR A 318 28.39 2.53 7.14
N ALA A 319 29.38 3.31 6.70
CA ALA A 319 29.94 3.19 5.37
C ALA A 319 30.62 1.82 5.15
N ASN A 320 31.35 1.29 6.14
CA ASN A 320 31.96 -0.03 6.07
C ASN A 320 30.89 -1.14 6.01
N ALA A 321 29.84 -1.03 6.82
CA ALA A 321 28.72 -1.97 6.83
C ALA A 321 27.98 -2.01 5.48
N LEU A 322 27.82 -0.86 4.81
CA LEU A 322 27.22 -0.79 3.47
C LEU A 322 28.10 -1.48 2.43
N GLU A 323 29.42 -1.27 2.46
CA GLU A 323 30.35 -1.95 1.54
C GLU A 323 30.38 -3.46 1.76
N TYR A 324 30.33 -3.91 3.03
CA TYR A 324 30.17 -5.32 3.36
C TYR A 324 28.85 -5.89 2.81
N PHE A 325 27.73 -5.21 3.06
CA PHE A 325 26.43 -5.65 2.57
C PHE A 325 26.37 -5.70 1.04
N ASP A 326 26.90 -4.68 0.33
CA ASP A 326 26.91 -4.66 -1.14
C ASP A 326 27.69 -5.84 -1.73
N MET A 327 28.80 -6.24 -1.09
CA MET A 327 29.51 -7.47 -1.45
C MET A 327 28.63 -8.72 -1.27
N ARG A 328 27.91 -8.84 -0.15
CA ARG A 328 27.00 -9.97 0.13
C ARG A 328 25.76 -9.98 -0.77
N LEU A 329 25.29 -8.80 -1.20
CA LEU A 329 24.15 -8.65 -2.10
C LEU A 329 24.41 -9.36 -3.43
N LYS A 330 25.65 -9.37 -3.93
CA LYS A 330 26.02 -10.11 -5.14
C LYS A 330 25.68 -11.61 -5.00
N GLU A 331 25.99 -12.22 -3.86
CA GLU A 331 25.69 -13.64 -3.64
C GLU A 331 24.18 -13.91 -3.64
N ILE A 332 23.38 -12.97 -3.11
CA ILE A 332 21.92 -13.07 -3.14
C ILE A 332 21.41 -13.00 -4.58
N LEU A 333 21.85 -12.00 -5.36
CA LEU A 333 21.49 -11.82 -6.77
C LEU A 333 21.83 -13.06 -7.61
N ASP A 334 23.03 -13.62 -7.43
CA ASP A 334 23.48 -14.83 -8.14
C ASP A 334 22.64 -16.09 -7.80
N ASN A 335 21.91 -16.08 -6.67
CA ASN A 335 21.07 -17.20 -6.22
C ASN A 335 19.56 -16.95 -6.40
N LEU A 336 19.15 -15.84 -7.01
CA LEU A 336 17.76 -15.62 -7.38
C LEU A 336 17.34 -16.59 -8.49
N ARG A 337 16.12 -17.12 -8.37
CA ARG A 337 15.47 -17.94 -9.40
C ARG A 337 14.81 -17.03 -10.44
N GLU A 338 14.48 -17.60 -11.59
CA GLU A 338 13.92 -16.87 -12.73
C GLU A 338 12.64 -16.07 -12.40
N ASN A 339 11.78 -16.59 -11.51
CA ASN A 339 10.52 -15.97 -11.11
C ASN A 339 10.57 -15.32 -9.72
N ASP A 340 11.76 -14.98 -9.23
CA ASP A 340 11.91 -14.26 -7.97
C ASP A 340 11.87 -12.75 -8.22
N LEU A 341 11.12 -12.05 -7.36
CA LEU A 341 11.19 -10.60 -7.25
C LEU A 341 12.03 -10.23 -6.03
N LEU A 342 13.11 -9.50 -6.25
CA LEU A 342 13.89 -8.85 -5.19
C LEU A 342 13.42 -7.41 -5.02
N ILE A 343 13.23 -7.00 -3.77
CA ILE A 343 13.00 -5.62 -3.35
C ILE A 343 14.07 -5.25 -2.34
N LEU A 344 14.69 -4.09 -2.52
CA LEU A 344 15.56 -3.48 -1.54
C LEU A 344 15.08 -2.06 -1.21
N CYS A 345 14.93 -1.78 0.07
CA CYS A 345 14.38 -0.51 0.57
C CYS A 345 14.87 -0.20 1.99
N ALA A 346 14.33 0.88 2.57
CA ALA A 346 14.49 1.23 3.98
C ALA A 346 13.10 1.53 4.58
N ASP A 347 13.05 1.91 5.85
CA ASP A 347 11.84 2.26 6.59
C ASP A 347 11.83 3.69 7.13
N HIS A 348 13.00 4.34 7.18
CA HIS A 348 13.20 5.78 7.47
C HIS A 348 14.66 6.16 7.16
N GLY A 349 15.07 7.38 7.53
CA GLY A 349 16.47 7.79 7.62
C GLY A 349 17.01 7.73 9.05
N CYS A 350 18.33 7.65 9.20
CA CYS A 350 19.03 7.99 10.44
C CYS A 350 20.44 8.49 10.12
N ASP A 351 20.52 9.72 9.62
CA ASP A 351 21.76 10.30 9.10
C ASP A 351 22.85 10.37 10.18
N PRO A 352 23.97 9.62 10.03
CA PRO A 352 25.00 9.53 11.06
C PRO A 352 25.81 10.82 11.23
N SER A 353 25.63 11.82 10.37
CA SER A 353 26.24 13.15 10.51
C SER A 353 25.28 14.17 11.13
N PHE A 354 24.02 13.80 11.34
CA PHE A 354 23.00 14.71 11.82
C PHE A 354 23.09 14.94 13.34
N LYS A 355 22.53 16.06 13.81
CA LYS A 355 22.49 16.39 15.24
C LYS A 355 21.63 15.39 16.04
N GLY A 356 21.89 15.34 17.34
CA GLY A 356 21.16 14.44 18.24
C GLY A 356 21.42 12.97 17.93
N THR A 357 20.49 12.10 18.33
CA THR A 357 20.60 10.64 18.18
C THR A 357 19.29 10.02 17.70
N ASP A 358 18.36 10.80 17.19
CA ASP A 358 17.05 10.33 16.72
C ASP A 358 17.09 10.00 15.21
N HIS A 359 16.07 9.30 14.72
CA HIS A 359 15.87 9.07 13.28
C HIS A 359 15.70 10.39 12.53
N THR A 360 15.84 10.34 11.21
CA THR A 360 15.62 11.47 10.30
C THR A 360 14.50 11.17 9.32
N ARG A 361 13.58 12.13 9.15
CA ARG A 361 12.48 12.04 8.18
C ARG A 361 13.01 12.25 6.76
N GLU A 362 13.23 11.14 6.05
CA GLU A 362 13.84 11.10 4.72
C GLU A 362 12.99 10.28 3.74
N TYR A 363 13.17 10.52 2.43
CA TYR A 363 12.78 9.53 1.44
C TYR A 363 13.63 8.27 1.60
N ILE A 364 13.04 7.12 1.27
CA ILE A 364 13.74 5.83 1.21
C ILE A 364 14.02 5.45 -0.25
N PRO A 365 15.11 4.72 -0.54
CA PRO A 365 15.28 4.09 -1.84
C PRO A 365 14.28 2.94 -1.98
N VAL A 366 13.80 2.72 -3.20
CA VAL A 366 13.01 1.52 -3.53
C VAL A 366 13.57 0.92 -4.81
N LEU A 367 14.29 -0.19 -4.68
CA LEU A 367 14.98 -0.85 -5.78
C LEU A 367 14.34 -2.21 -6.04
N PHE A 368 14.05 -2.50 -7.29
CA PHE A 368 13.43 -3.74 -7.74
C PHE A 368 14.32 -4.46 -8.72
N TYR A 369 14.43 -5.78 -8.55
CA TYR A 369 15.05 -6.65 -9.54
C TYR A 369 14.17 -7.86 -9.81
N HIS A 370 13.96 -8.12 -11.08
CA HIS A 370 13.41 -9.36 -11.60
C HIS A 370 13.91 -9.49 -13.05
N LYS A 371 14.16 -10.73 -13.51
CA LYS A 371 14.73 -10.99 -14.84
C LYS A 371 13.97 -10.29 -15.98
N ASP A 372 12.64 -10.31 -15.91
CA ASP A 372 11.75 -9.68 -16.89
C ASP A 372 11.36 -8.22 -16.59
N LEU A 373 11.90 -7.60 -15.54
CA LEU A 373 11.62 -6.19 -15.27
C LEU A 373 12.53 -5.30 -16.13
N GLN A 374 12.00 -4.24 -16.76
CA GLN A 374 12.85 -3.26 -17.44
C GLN A 374 13.59 -2.41 -16.40
N PRO A 375 14.92 -2.27 -16.50
CA PRO A 375 15.65 -1.30 -15.70
C PRO A 375 15.22 0.12 -16.08
N ALA A 376 14.55 0.82 -15.15
CA ALA A 376 14.01 2.15 -15.39
C ALA A 376 13.69 2.87 -14.07
N PHE A 377 13.57 4.20 -14.14
CA PHE A 377 12.97 4.99 -13.06
C PHE A 377 11.45 4.78 -13.06
N LEU A 378 10.90 4.33 -11.94
CA LEU A 378 9.47 4.04 -11.76
C LEU A 378 8.69 5.24 -11.19
N GLY A 379 9.38 6.33 -10.84
CA GLY A 379 8.77 7.54 -10.31
C GLY A 379 8.98 7.74 -8.82
N LYS A 380 8.33 8.77 -8.30
CA LYS A 380 8.18 9.02 -6.86
C LYS A 380 6.96 8.24 -6.37
N SER A 381 7.14 7.48 -5.30
CA SER A 381 6.07 6.86 -4.56
C SER A 381 5.61 7.80 -3.43
N GLU A 382 4.30 8.00 -3.32
CA GLU A 382 3.71 8.90 -2.31
C GLU A 382 3.40 8.17 -0.99
N SER A 383 3.68 6.87 -0.90
CA SER A 383 3.54 6.05 0.31
C SER A 383 4.37 4.78 0.20
N PHE A 384 5.01 4.34 1.30
CA PHE A 384 5.70 3.06 1.34
C PHE A 384 4.77 1.87 1.02
N ALA A 385 3.45 2.03 1.20
CA ALA A 385 2.45 1.02 0.85
C ALA A 385 2.46 0.64 -0.63
N ASP A 386 3.00 1.49 -1.51
CA ASP A 386 3.20 1.16 -2.92
C ASP A 386 4.12 -0.06 -3.11
N ILE A 387 5.06 -0.31 -2.17
CA ILE A 387 5.92 -1.51 -2.16
C ILE A 387 5.05 -2.76 -1.94
N GLY A 388 4.23 -2.76 -0.88
CA GLY A 388 3.32 -3.85 -0.57
C GLY A 388 2.32 -4.10 -1.69
N GLN A 389 1.75 -3.05 -2.28
CA GLN A 389 0.82 -3.16 -3.41
C GLN A 389 1.50 -3.70 -4.67
N SER A 390 2.77 -3.36 -4.91
CA SER A 390 3.57 -3.92 -6.00
C SER A 390 3.85 -5.41 -5.80
N ILE A 391 4.12 -5.83 -4.57
CA ILE A 391 4.28 -7.24 -4.23
C ILE A 391 2.96 -8.00 -4.38
N ALA A 392 1.84 -7.43 -3.91
CA ALA A 392 0.51 -8.01 -4.09
C ALA A 392 0.19 -8.23 -5.57
N TYR A 393 0.45 -7.21 -6.39
CA TYR A 393 0.32 -7.29 -7.83
C TYR A 393 1.20 -8.39 -8.43
N PHE A 394 2.49 -8.45 -8.06
CA PHE A 394 3.39 -9.49 -8.54
C PHE A 394 2.92 -10.89 -8.17
N LEU A 395 2.44 -11.10 -6.94
CA LEU A 395 1.95 -12.39 -6.46
C LEU A 395 0.54 -12.75 -7.00
N GLY A 396 -0.15 -11.81 -7.65
CA GLY A 396 -1.52 -11.98 -8.13
C GLY A 396 -2.52 -12.13 -6.98
N LEU A 397 -2.36 -11.31 -5.95
CA LEU A 397 -3.25 -11.17 -4.80
C LEU A 397 -4.33 -10.12 -5.08
N SER A 398 -5.40 -10.14 -4.29
CA SER A 398 -6.32 -9.00 -4.21
C SER A 398 -5.57 -7.71 -3.82
N PRO A 399 -6.01 -6.54 -4.32
CA PRO A 399 -5.41 -5.26 -3.92
C PRO A 399 -5.48 -5.04 -2.41
N LEU A 400 -4.44 -4.42 -1.84
CA LEU A 400 -4.45 -3.96 -0.46
C LEU A 400 -5.28 -2.67 -0.34
N ASP A 401 -5.58 -2.27 0.90
CA ASP A 401 -6.35 -1.05 1.17
C ASP A 401 -5.57 0.22 0.77
N TYR A 402 -4.24 0.16 0.83
CA TYR A 402 -3.33 1.28 0.56
C TYR A 402 -2.25 0.90 -0.46
N GLY A 403 -1.75 1.93 -1.14
CA GLY A 403 -0.68 1.83 -2.11
C GLY A 403 -1.17 1.68 -3.56
N LYS A 404 -0.23 1.84 -4.49
CA LYS A 404 -0.37 1.64 -5.93
C LYS A 404 0.76 0.76 -6.42
N ASN A 405 0.50 -0.08 -7.41
CA ASN A 405 1.53 -0.89 -8.03
C ASN A 405 2.51 0.00 -8.83
N LEU A 406 3.81 -0.16 -8.58
CA LEU A 406 4.90 0.49 -9.30
C LEU A 406 5.47 -0.37 -10.44
N LEU A 407 5.23 -1.68 -10.41
CA LEU A 407 5.90 -2.62 -11.30
C LEU A 407 5.22 -2.75 -12.66
N ASN A 408 6.03 -2.76 -13.72
CA ASN A 408 5.62 -3.04 -15.08
C ASN A 408 6.65 -3.97 -15.75
N PHE A 409 6.28 -5.22 -16.02
CA PHE A 409 7.19 -6.24 -16.55
C PHE A 409 7.24 -6.22 -18.08
N LYS A 410 8.40 -6.55 -18.68
CA LYS A 410 8.56 -6.74 -20.12
C LYS A 410 7.57 -7.77 -20.62
N GLY A 411 6.85 -7.43 -21.69
CA GLY A 411 5.86 -8.34 -22.26
C GLY A 411 4.64 -8.55 -21.35
N GLN A 412 4.39 -7.69 -20.36
CA GLN A 412 3.07 -7.66 -19.72
C GLN A 412 2.01 -7.51 -20.80
N PRO A 413 0.98 -8.37 -20.78
CA PRO A 413 -0.04 -8.32 -21.78
C PRO A 413 -0.75 -6.99 -21.63
N MET A 414 -0.52 -6.10 -22.61
CA MET A 414 -1.65 -5.42 -23.21
C MET A 414 -2.69 -6.52 -23.36
N THR A 415 -3.82 -6.34 -22.70
CA THR A 415 -4.91 -7.29 -22.90
C THR A 415 -5.23 -7.31 -24.40
N PRO A 416 -5.83 -8.38 -24.94
CA PRO A 416 -6.10 -8.45 -26.38
C PRO A 416 -6.88 -7.24 -26.93
N HIS A 417 -7.56 -6.47 -26.07
CA HIS A 417 -8.38 -5.31 -26.44
C HIS A 417 -7.96 -3.97 -25.82
N ILE A 418 -7.01 -3.93 -24.88
CA ILE A 418 -6.53 -2.70 -24.23
C ILE A 418 -4.99 -2.69 -24.20
N ASN A 419 -4.38 -1.69 -24.85
CA ASN A 419 -2.93 -1.46 -24.90
C ASN A 419 -2.41 -0.41 -23.90
N ALA A 420 -3.24 0.00 -22.93
CA ALA A 420 -2.80 0.88 -21.85
C ALA A 420 -1.76 0.19 -20.95
N LYS A 421 -0.91 1.01 -20.32
CA LYS A 421 0.00 0.54 -19.28
C LYS A 421 -0.76 0.39 -17.98
N ILE A 422 -0.31 -0.50 -17.12
CA ILE A 422 -0.84 -0.60 -15.75
C ILE A 422 -0.56 0.72 -15.03
N GLY A 423 -1.56 1.26 -14.34
CA GLY A 423 -1.53 2.59 -13.71
C GLY A 423 -2.02 3.74 -14.59
N ASP A 424 -2.25 3.51 -15.90
CA ASP A 424 -2.82 4.54 -16.78
C ASP A 424 -4.32 4.78 -16.50
N PHE A 425 -5.03 3.79 -15.95
CA PHE A 425 -6.42 3.92 -15.54
C PHE A 425 -6.54 4.36 -14.07
N TYR A 426 -7.47 5.27 -13.81
CA TYR A 426 -7.94 5.60 -12.46
C TYR A 426 -8.94 4.54 -11.98
N PRO A 427 -9.17 4.40 -10.67
CA PRO A 427 -10.16 3.47 -10.12
C PRO A 427 -11.60 3.70 -10.61
N GLN A 428 -11.88 4.87 -11.18
CA GLN A 428 -13.18 5.30 -11.70
C GLN A 428 -13.13 5.40 -13.22
N CYS A 429 -13.98 4.63 -13.91
CA CYS A 429 -14.05 4.59 -15.37
C CYS A 429 -15.45 4.84 -15.91
N LEU A 430 -15.59 5.85 -16.77
CA LEU A 430 -16.80 6.13 -17.53
C LEU A 430 -16.77 5.36 -18.85
N LEU A 431 -17.78 4.53 -19.07
CA LEU A 431 -17.91 3.63 -20.20
C LEU A 431 -18.89 4.19 -21.23
N CYS A 432 -18.51 4.16 -22.50
CA CYS A 432 -19.38 4.51 -23.63
C CYS A 432 -19.30 3.44 -24.72
N GLY A 433 -20.44 3.10 -25.34
CA GLY A 433 -20.42 2.16 -26.47
C GLY A 433 -19.68 2.72 -27.70
N ASP A 434 -19.82 4.02 -27.94
CA ASP A 434 -19.17 4.73 -29.05
C ASP A 434 -17.79 5.31 -28.64
N PRO A 435 -16.68 4.86 -29.25
CA PRO A 435 -15.34 5.40 -28.99
C PRO A 435 -15.21 6.90 -29.29
N LEU A 436 -15.96 7.44 -30.26
CA LEU A 436 -15.90 8.86 -30.59
C LEU A 436 -16.54 9.70 -29.50
N ARG A 437 -17.54 9.17 -28.79
CA ARG A 437 -18.10 9.81 -27.59
C ARG A 437 -17.08 9.89 -26.46
N VAL A 438 -16.25 8.86 -26.29
CA VAL A 438 -15.12 8.89 -25.33
C VAL A 438 -14.15 10.01 -25.68
N SER A 439 -13.76 10.14 -26.95
CA SER A 439 -12.88 11.23 -27.40
C SER A 439 -13.52 12.61 -27.20
N TYR A 440 -14.82 12.75 -27.47
CA TYR A 440 -15.56 13.99 -27.23
C TYR A 440 -15.56 14.37 -25.75
N ILE A 441 -15.86 13.44 -24.85
CA ILE A 441 -15.88 13.69 -23.41
C ILE A 441 -14.47 14.10 -22.92
N ALA A 442 -13.44 13.37 -23.36
CA ALA A 442 -12.05 13.65 -23.02
C ALA A 442 -11.67 15.08 -23.37
N LYS A 443 -11.95 15.50 -24.60
CA LYS A 443 -11.55 16.82 -25.12
C LYS A 443 -12.37 17.97 -24.53
N LYS A 444 -13.65 17.75 -24.26
CA LYS A 444 -14.56 18.82 -23.82
C LYS A 444 -14.57 19.01 -22.31
N PHE A 445 -14.46 17.93 -21.52
CA PHE A 445 -14.70 18.00 -20.08
C PHE A 445 -13.46 17.71 -19.22
N LEU A 446 -12.46 16.99 -19.73
CA LEU A 446 -11.29 16.63 -18.92
C LEU A 446 -10.12 17.60 -19.14
N GLN A 447 -9.43 17.93 -18.06
CA GLN A 447 -8.15 18.61 -18.01
C GLN A 447 -7.03 17.57 -18.18
N ASP A 448 -5.97 17.93 -18.91
CA ASP A 448 -4.80 17.08 -19.16
C ASP A 448 -5.15 15.68 -19.70
N ALA A 449 -6.19 15.60 -20.54
CA ALA A 449 -6.66 14.34 -21.09
C ALA A 449 -5.60 13.70 -22.00
N LYS A 450 -5.23 12.45 -21.69
CA LYS A 450 -4.26 11.66 -22.45
C LYS A 450 -4.92 10.40 -22.99
N GLU A 451 -4.70 10.11 -24.27
CA GLU A 451 -5.06 8.81 -24.86
C GLU A 451 -4.17 7.72 -24.27
N ILE A 452 -4.79 6.69 -23.71
CA ILE A 452 -4.10 5.57 -23.07
C ILE A 452 -4.32 4.26 -23.80
N THR A 453 -5.37 4.16 -24.62
CA THR A 453 -5.58 2.99 -25.48
C THR A 453 -6.34 3.31 -26.76
N ASN A 454 -6.05 2.57 -27.82
CA ASN A 454 -6.69 2.71 -29.14
C ASN A 454 -6.75 1.40 -29.95
N VAL A 455 -6.66 0.24 -29.28
CA VAL A 455 -6.67 -1.07 -29.96
C VAL A 455 -7.97 -1.23 -30.73
N ARG A 456 -7.89 -1.51 -32.04
CA ARG A 456 -9.04 -1.64 -32.95
C ARG A 456 -9.95 -0.39 -32.95
N ASN A 457 -9.37 0.79 -32.75
CA ASN A 457 -10.10 2.06 -32.59
C ASN A 457 -11.03 2.11 -31.37
N MET A 458 -10.88 1.18 -30.41
CA MET A 458 -11.52 1.32 -29.12
C MET A 458 -10.71 2.30 -28.28
N LEU A 459 -11.18 3.55 -28.23
CA LEU A 459 -10.48 4.64 -27.59
C LEU A 459 -10.69 4.63 -26.08
N GLY A 460 -9.61 4.92 -25.35
CA GLY A 460 -9.67 5.21 -23.91
C GLY A 460 -8.73 6.34 -23.53
N PHE A 461 -9.17 7.15 -22.57
CA PHE A 461 -8.46 8.34 -22.11
C PHE A 461 -8.42 8.39 -20.58
N SER A 462 -7.41 9.03 -20.03
CA SER A 462 -7.38 9.43 -18.61
C SER A 462 -7.07 10.91 -18.50
N GLY A 463 -7.74 11.60 -17.59
CA GLY A 463 -7.56 13.03 -17.33
C GLY A 463 -8.13 13.42 -15.97
N LYS A 464 -8.29 14.72 -15.73
CA LYS A 464 -8.87 15.25 -14.49
C LYS A 464 -10.17 15.99 -14.75
N TYR A 465 -11.18 15.78 -13.91
CA TYR A 465 -12.38 16.60 -13.85
C TYR A 465 -12.47 17.21 -12.46
N LYS A 466 -12.49 18.55 -12.38
CA LYS A 466 -12.46 19.31 -11.10
C LYS A 466 -11.35 18.82 -10.14
N GLY A 467 -10.17 18.53 -10.68
CA GLY A 467 -9.01 18.06 -9.90
C GLY A 467 -8.97 16.56 -9.61
N LYS A 468 -10.07 15.81 -9.81
CA LYS A 468 -10.10 14.37 -9.59
C LYS A 468 -9.80 13.58 -10.87
N GLY A 469 -8.99 12.54 -10.75
CA GLY A 469 -8.65 11.65 -11.86
C GLY A 469 -9.83 10.78 -12.30
N ILE A 470 -10.17 10.83 -13.58
CA ILE A 470 -11.23 10.02 -14.20
C ILE A 470 -10.68 9.38 -15.48
N SER A 471 -11.00 8.11 -15.68
CA SER A 471 -10.74 7.41 -16.94
C SER A 471 -12.02 7.26 -17.76
N LEU A 472 -11.86 7.22 -19.08
CA LEU A 472 -12.91 7.01 -20.07
C LEU A 472 -12.53 5.80 -20.91
N MET A 473 -13.48 4.91 -21.20
CA MET A 473 -13.20 3.75 -22.03
C MET A 473 -14.37 3.42 -22.97
N GLY A 474 -14.05 3.21 -24.24
CA GLY A 474 -14.97 2.67 -25.22
C GLY A 474 -15.18 1.17 -24.98
N HIS A 475 -16.37 0.65 -25.22
CA HIS A 475 -16.60 -0.80 -25.09
C HIS A 475 -17.37 -1.46 -26.25
N GLY A 476 -17.72 -0.72 -27.30
CA GLY A 476 -18.54 -1.21 -28.40
C GLY A 476 -20.01 -1.43 -28.02
N MET A 477 -20.78 -2.01 -28.92
CA MET A 477 -22.22 -2.27 -28.72
C MET A 477 -22.47 -3.71 -28.31
N GLY A 478 -23.42 -3.92 -27.41
CA GLY A 478 -23.88 -5.23 -26.98
C GLY A 478 -23.15 -5.80 -25.76
N ILE A 479 -23.82 -6.72 -25.07
CA ILE A 479 -23.34 -7.37 -23.84
C ILE A 479 -21.97 -8.04 -24.06
N ALA A 480 -21.82 -8.84 -25.12
CA ALA A 480 -20.58 -9.57 -25.37
C ALA A 480 -19.36 -8.64 -25.43
N SER A 481 -19.46 -7.55 -26.18
CA SER A 481 -18.40 -6.56 -26.30
C SER A 481 -18.15 -5.85 -24.96
N CYS A 482 -19.20 -5.36 -24.30
CA CYS A 482 -19.09 -4.68 -23.02
C CYS A 482 -18.33 -5.52 -21.96
N THR A 483 -18.70 -6.80 -21.83
CA THR A 483 -18.12 -7.67 -20.80
C THR A 483 -16.62 -7.95 -20.99
N ILE A 484 -16.09 -7.90 -22.21
CA ILE A 484 -14.66 -8.04 -22.49
C ILE A 484 -13.89 -6.89 -21.82
N TYR A 485 -14.26 -5.66 -22.14
CA TYR A 485 -13.58 -4.46 -21.64
C TYR A 485 -13.75 -4.31 -20.13
N VAL A 486 -14.95 -4.55 -19.60
CA VAL A 486 -15.20 -4.51 -18.15
C VAL A 486 -14.32 -5.51 -17.41
N THR A 487 -14.18 -6.74 -17.94
CA THR A 487 -13.34 -7.78 -17.33
C THR A 487 -11.87 -7.37 -17.30
N GLU A 488 -11.35 -6.87 -18.42
CA GLU A 488 -9.95 -6.44 -18.55
C GLU A 488 -9.66 -5.21 -17.67
N LEU A 489 -10.56 -4.23 -17.62
CA LEU A 489 -10.47 -3.05 -16.77
C LEU A 489 -10.38 -3.40 -15.28
N ILE A 490 -11.19 -4.35 -14.82
CA ILE A 490 -11.21 -4.74 -13.41
C ILE A 490 -9.97 -5.59 -13.09
N LYS A 491 -9.75 -6.68 -13.83
CA LYS A 491 -8.71 -7.68 -13.48
C LYS A 491 -7.29 -7.18 -13.71
N THR A 492 -7.06 -6.41 -14.77
CA THR A 492 -5.72 -5.98 -15.17
C THR A 492 -5.44 -4.55 -14.72
N TYR A 493 -6.42 -3.67 -14.90
CA TYR A 493 -6.24 -2.22 -14.69
C TYR A 493 -6.80 -1.71 -13.36
N GLN A 494 -7.33 -2.61 -12.51
CA GLN A 494 -7.79 -2.31 -11.14
C GLN A 494 -8.85 -1.19 -11.07
N VAL A 495 -9.67 -1.07 -12.10
CA VAL A 495 -10.85 -0.20 -12.08
C VAL A 495 -11.86 -0.79 -11.08
N LYS A 496 -12.35 0.03 -10.15
CA LYS A 496 -13.25 -0.35 -9.06
C LYS A 496 -14.69 0.13 -9.25
N GLU A 497 -14.88 1.28 -9.89
CA GLU A 497 -16.19 1.87 -10.18
C GLU A 497 -16.36 2.08 -11.70
N LEU A 498 -17.38 1.45 -12.28
CA LEU A 498 -17.70 1.56 -13.70
C LEU A 498 -19.07 2.21 -13.90
N LEU A 499 -19.10 3.34 -14.59
CA LEU A 499 -20.35 4.00 -14.95
C LEU A 499 -20.55 3.91 -16.45
N ARG A 500 -21.58 3.21 -16.93
CA ARG A 500 -21.92 3.21 -18.35
C ARG A 500 -22.92 4.30 -18.65
N ILE A 501 -22.63 5.09 -19.68
CA ILE A 501 -23.54 6.08 -20.25
C ILE A 501 -23.83 5.75 -21.71
N GLY A 502 -25.07 5.94 -22.13
CA GLY A 502 -25.46 5.65 -23.51
C GLY A 502 -26.85 6.13 -23.88
N THR A 503 -27.27 5.80 -25.09
CA THR A 503 -28.65 6.00 -25.56
C THR A 503 -29.52 4.81 -25.21
N CYS A 504 -30.83 5.05 -25.18
CA CYS A 504 -31.84 4.01 -25.13
C CYS A 504 -33.10 4.42 -25.92
N GLY A 505 -33.89 3.43 -26.30
CA GLY A 505 -35.23 3.62 -26.84
C GLY A 505 -36.28 3.47 -25.75
N ALA A 506 -37.10 4.49 -25.52
CA ALA A 506 -38.15 4.45 -24.51
C ALA A 506 -39.33 3.55 -24.95
N ILE A 507 -39.86 2.79 -24.00
CA ILE A 507 -41.04 1.92 -24.19
C ILE A 507 -42.15 2.22 -23.16
N SER A 508 -41.94 3.21 -22.29
CA SER A 508 -42.92 3.60 -21.29
C SER A 508 -43.43 5.02 -21.56
N PRO A 509 -44.76 5.26 -21.49
CA PRO A 509 -45.31 6.61 -21.60
C PRO A 509 -44.90 7.52 -20.44
N LYS A 510 -44.25 6.98 -19.39
CA LYS A 510 -43.73 7.73 -18.25
C LYS A 510 -42.42 8.48 -18.55
N VAL A 511 -41.84 8.26 -19.72
CA VAL A 511 -40.52 8.79 -20.10
C VAL A 511 -40.59 9.43 -21.48
N GLY A 512 -40.11 10.67 -21.57
CA GLY A 512 -40.04 11.43 -22.81
C GLY A 512 -38.65 11.42 -23.46
N LEU A 513 -38.56 11.98 -24.67
CA LEU A 513 -37.26 12.26 -25.29
C LEU A 513 -36.44 13.20 -24.39
N LYS A 514 -35.11 13.03 -24.39
CA LYS A 514 -34.13 13.78 -23.57
C LYS A 514 -34.14 13.46 -22.07
N ASP A 515 -35.11 12.70 -21.58
CA ASP A 515 -35.07 12.20 -20.19
C ASP A 515 -33.83 11.33 -19.97
N ILE A 516 -33.34 11.35 -18.72
CA ILE A 516 -32.24 10.49 -18.27
C ILE A 516 -32.82 9.42 -17.38
N ILE A 517 -32.55 8.17 -17.71
CA ILE A 517 -32.95 6.99 -16.95
C ILE A 517 -31.75 6.46 -16.15
N MET A 518 -31.96 6.21 -14.86
CA MET A 518 -31.07 5.40 -14.02
C MET A 518 -31.63 3.99 -13.89
N ALA A 519 -30.87 3.01 -14.39
CA ALA A 519 -31.28 1.62 -14.44
C ALA A 519 -31.12 0.91 -13.09
N MET A 520 -32.24 0.62 -12.41
CA MET A 520 -32.28 -0.11 -11.12
C MET A 520 -32.33 -1.63 -11.27
N GLY A 521 -32.61 -2.12 -12.47
CA GLY A 521 -32.60 -3.53 -12.83
C GLY A 521 -32.52 -3.68 -14.33
N ALA A 522 -31.83 -4.71 -14.80
CA ALA A 522 -31.65 -4.98 -16.22
C ALA A 522 -32.05 -6.42 -16.56
N SER A 523 -33.24 -6.57 -17.15
CA SER A 523 -33.66 -7.83 -17.77
C SER A 523 -32.94 -8.02 -19.10
N THR A 524 -32.84 -9.25 -19.62
CA THR A 524 -32.18 -9.49 -20.91
C THR A 524 -32.67 -10.74 -21.61
N ASP A 525 -32.62 -10.74 -22.95
CA ASP A 525 -32.76 -11.92 -23.80
C ASP A 525 -31.42 -12.63 -24.05
N SER A 526 -30.31 -12.03 -23.62
CA SER A 526 -28.97 -12.57 -23.83
C SER A 526 -28.72 -13.81 -23.01
N LYS A 527 -28.09 -14.81 -23.65
CA LYS A 527 -27.62 -16.02 -22.95
C LYS A 527 -26.40 -15.76 -22.08
N THR A 528 -25.72 -14.63 -22.21
CA THR A 528 -24.46 -14.34 -21.49
C THR A 528 -24.63 -14.48 -19.98
N ASN A 529 -25.67 -13.88 -19.41
CA ASN A 529 -25.93 -13.94 -17.97
C ASN A 529 -26.41 -15.33 -17.52
N ARG A 530 -27.22 -16.00 -18.34
CA ARG A 530 -27.63 -17.38 -18.06
C ARG A 530 -26.41 -18.31 -18.02
N VAL A 531 -25.52 -18.25 -19.00
CA VAL A 531 -24.28 -19.06 -19.00
C VAL A 531 -23.44 -18.78 -17.76
N ARG A 532 -23.27 -17.50 -17.40
CA ARG A 532 -22.55 -17.07 -16.20
C ARG A 532 -23.18 -17.59 -14.90
N PHE A 533 -24.51 -17.70 -14.88
CA PHE A 533 -25.29 -18.10 -13.70
C PHE A 533 -25.91 -19.50 -13.86
N LEU A 534 -25.18 -20.42 -14.49
CA LEU A 534 -25.54 -21.84 -14.60
C LEU A 534 -26.95 -22.09 -15.17
N ASN A 535 -27.30 -21.37 -16.23
CA ASN A 535 -28.59 -21.31 -16.91
C ASN A 535 -29.78 -20.78 -16.08
N HIS A 536 -29.54 -20.23 -14.89
CA HIS A 536 -30.56 -19.57 -14.07
C HIS A 536 -30.67 -18.09 -14.42
N ASP A 537 -31.79 -17.49 -14.01
CA ASP A 537 -32.02 -16.06 -14.13
C ASP A 537 -31.28 -15.30 -13.02
N LEU A 538 -30.35 -14.44 -13.43
CA LEU A 538 -29.61 -13.56 -12.53
C LEU A 538 -30.37 -12.24 -12.35
N SER A 539 -30.52 -11.80 -11.10
CA SER A 539 -31.02 -10.45 -10.80
C SER A 539 -29.92 -9.41 -11.05
N ALA A 540 -29.78 -8.96 -12.30
CA ALA A 540 -28.78 -7.97 -12.68
C ALA A 540 -29.20 -6.56 -12.23
N THR A 541 -28.61 -6.07 -11.15
CA THR A 541 -28.89 -4.77 -10.51
C THR A 541 -27.62 -3.93 -10.37
N PRO A 542 -27.72 -2.59 -10.30
CA PRO A 542 -26.56 -1.74 -10.03
C PRO A 542 -26.06 -1.89 -8.58
N ASP A 543 -24.87 -1.33 -8.32
CA ASP A 543 -24.39 -1.08 -6.97
C ASP A 543 -25.26 -0.04 -6.25
N PHE A 544 -25.59 -0.30 -4.99
CA PHE A 544 -26.47 0.56 -4.20
C PHE A 544 -25.85 1.94 -3.92
N GLU A 545 -24.57 2.00 -3.57
CA GLU A 545 -23.91 3.26 -3.23
C GLU A 545 -23.77 4.18 -4.45
N LEU A 546 -23.42 3.61 -5.61
CA LEU A 546 -23.43 4.36 -6.87
C LEU A 546 -24.83 4.86 -7.24
N SER A 547 -25.85 4.04 -7.05
CA SER A 547 -27.25 4.43 -7.33
C SER A 547 -27.70 5.59 -6.44
N LEU A 548 -27.39 5.52 -5.14
CA LEU A 548 -27.68 6.60 -4.19
C LEU A 548 -26.95 7.89 -4.58
N ARG A 549 -25.67 7.77 -4.92
CA ARG A 549 -24.83 8.91 -5.36
C ARG A 549 -25.41 9.56 -6.60
N ALA A 550 -25.79 8.79 -7.62
CA ALA A 550 -26.40 9.29 -8.84
C ALA A 550 -27.68 10.10 -8.57
N TYR A 551 -28.58 9.54 -7.75
CA TYR A 551 -29.85 10.19 -7.42
C TYR A 551 -29.65 11.51 -6.64
N GLN A 552 -28.73 11.52 -5.68
CA GLN A 552 -28.39 12.74 -4.92
C GLN A 552 -27.74 13.80 -5.81
N THR A 553 -26.81 13.40 -6.68
CA THR A 553 -26.16 14.31 -7.63
C THR A 553 -27.17 14.89 -8.62
N ALA A 554 -28.10 14.09 -9.14
CA ALA A 554 -29.15 14.57 -10.03
C ALA A 554 -30.04 15.62 -9.34
N LYS A 555 -30.46 15.38 -8.09
CA LYS A 555 -31.19 16.40 -7.30
C LYS A 555 -30.41 17.69 -7.13
N ARG A 556 -29.11 17.60 -6.81
CA ARG A 556 -28.24 18.78 -6.66
C ARG A 556 -28.12 19.58 -7.96
N LEU A 557 -28.09 18.90 -9.10
CA LEU A 557 -28.00 19.51 -10.42
C LEU A 557 -29.35 19.96 -11.00
N GLY A 558 -30.47 19.70 -10.31
CA GLY A 558 -31.81 19.98 -10.82
C GLY A 558 -32.22 19.11 -12.01
N ILE A 559 -31.61 17.93 -12.16
CA ILE A 559 -31.92 16.97 -13.23
C ILE A 559 -33.04 16.03 -12.75
N ASP A 560 -34.14 15.99 -13.49
CA ASP A 560 -35.24 15.04 -13.27
C ASP A 560 -34.84 13.65 -13.77
N LEU A 561 -34.31 12.83 -12.85
CA LEU A 561 -33.83 11.49 -13.12
C LEU A 561 -34.97 10.48 -13.02
N LYS A 562 -35.27 9.78 -14.13
CA LYS A 562 -36.24 8.68 -14.16
C LYS A 562 -35.56 7.41 -13.64
N VAL A 563 -36.17 6.76 -12.66
CA VAL A 563 -35.59 5.58 -12.00
C VAL A 563 -36.46 4.36 -12.28
N GLY A 564 -35.89 3.29 -12.82
CA GLY A 564 -36.66 2.08 -13.11
C GLY A 564 -35.85 0.98 -13.79
N ASN A 565 -36.56 -0.07 -14.20
CA ASN A 565 -35.96 -1.20 -14.89
C ASN A 565 -35.76 -0.90 -16.38
N ILE A 566 -34.77 -1.55 -16.98
CA ILE A 566 -34.50 -1.51 -18.43
C ILE A 566 -34.33 -2.92 -18.95
N PHE A 567 -34.40 -3.06 -20.27
CA PHE A 567 -34.16 -4.32 -20.95
C PHE A 567 -32.89 -4.22 -21.82
N SER A 568 -31.92 -5.09 -21.59
CA SER A 568 -30.72 -5.23 -22.41
C SER A 568 -30.96 -6.27 -23.51
N SER A 569 -31.02 -5.82 -24.76
CA SER A 569 -31.26 -6.67 -25.93
C SER A 569 -29.97 -6.97 -26.69
N ASP A 570 -29.77 -8.21 -27.11
CA ASP A 570 -28.74 -8.57 -28.11
C ASP A 570 -29.13 -8.14 -29.54
N PHE A 571 -30.41 -7.94 -29.80
CA PHE A 571 -30.95 -7.59 -31.12
C PHE A 571 -31.41 -6.14 -31.24
N PHE A 572 -30.94 -5.44 -32.28
CA PHE A 572 -31.33 -4.05 -32.53
C PHE A 572 -32.58 -3.89 -33.42
N TYR A 573 -32.78 -4.75 -34.43
CA TYR A 573 -33.83 -4.58 -35.46
C TYR A 573 -34.99 -5.57 -35.39
N SER A 574 -34.91 -6.61 -34.57
CA SER A 574 -35.84 -7.76 -34.63
C SER A 574 -36.78 -7.85 -33.43
N PHE A 575 -37.12 -6.72 -32.82
CA PHE A 575 -38.02 -6.70 -31.67
C PHE A 575 -39.49 -6.57 -32.10
N GLU A 576 -40.30 -7.56 -31.72
CA GLU A 576 -41.76 -7.52 -31.93
C GLU A 576 -42.39 -6.48 -31.00
N THR A 577 -43.26 -5.62 -31.54
CA THR A 577 -43.89 -4.53 -30.79
C THR A 577 -44.70 -5.00 -29.58
N HIS A 578 -45.27 -6.21 -29.64
CA HIS A 578 -46.05 -6.79 -28.53
C HIS A 578 -45.20 -7.08 -27.29
N ALA A 579 -43.89 -7.29 -27.45
CA ALA A 579 -42.98 -7.47 -26.32
C ALA A 579 -42.81 -6.16 -25.51
N PHE A 580 -42.92 -4.99 -26.15
CA PHE A 580 -42.79 -3.70 -25.48
C PHE A 580 -43.94 -3.46 -24.50
N ASP A 581 -45.17 -3.80 -24.89
CA ASP A 581 -46.34 -3.65 -24.03
C ASP A 581 -46.20 -4.52 -22.78
N LEU A 582 -45.74 -5.76 -22.94
CA LEU A 582 -45.46 -6.66 -21.82
C LEU A 582 -44.36 -6.10 -20.90
N MET A 583 -43.24 -5.65 -21.48
CA MET A 583 -42.14 -5.08 -20.71
C MET A 583 -42.58 -3.83 -19.93
N ALA A 584 -43.40 -2.97 -20.54
CA ALA A 584 -43.96 -1.79 -19.92
C ALA A 584 -44.92 -2.14 -18.77
N GLN A 585 -45.72 -3.22 -18.89
CA GLN A 585 -46.55 -3.75 -17.80
C GLN A 585 -45.69 -4.15 -16.58
N TYR A 586 -44.48 -4.68 -16.80
CA TYR A 586 -43.51 -4.99 -15.74
C TYR A 586 -42.58 -3.81 -15.39
N ASN A 587 -42.99 -2.57 -15.70
CA ASN A 587 -42.30 -1.33 -15.38
C ASN A 587 -40.88 -1.20 -15.96
N HIS A 588 -40.61 -1.80 -17.12
CA HIS A 588 -39.43 -1.46 -17.89
C HIS A 588 -39.66 -0.11 -18.58
N LEU A 589 -38.69 0.79 -18.47
CA LEU A 589 -38.77 2.15 -19.01
C LEU A 589 -38.22 2.24 -20.42
N ALA A 590 -37.16 1.48 -20.72
CA ALA A 590 -36.43 1.58 -21.98
C ALA A 590 -35.68 0.29 -22.33
N ILE A 591 -35.24 0.24 -23.59
CA ILE A 591 -34.39 -0.81 -24.15
C ILE A 591 -33.03 -0.23 -24.50
N GLU A 592 -31.98 -0.94 -24.08
CA GLU A 592 -30.58 -0.69 -24.41
C GLU A 592 -29.87 -2.04 -24.63
N MET A 593 -28.54 -2.09 -24.66
CA MET A 593 -27.83 -3.30 -25.13
C MET A 593 -26.73 -3.80 -24.19
N GLU A 594 -26.49 -3.22 -23.01
CA GLU A 594 -25.28 -3.55 -22.22
C GLU A 594 -25.48 -3.71 -20.71
N ALA A 595 -26.46 -3.04 -20.09
CA ALA A 595 -26.54 -2.92 -18.64
C ALA A 595 -26.58 -4.28 -17.90
N ALA A 596 -27.33 -5.25 -18.42
CA ALA A 596 -27.41 -6.59 -17.84
C ALA A 596 -26.04 -7.28 -17.78
N GLY A 597 -25.23 -7.16 -18.84
CA GLY A 597 -23.89 -7.73 -18.90
C GLY A 597 -22.89 -6.99 -18.01
N LEU A 598 -22.99 -5.66 -17.98
CA LEU A 598 -22.19 -4.80 -17.09
C LEU A 598 -22.39 -5.19 -15.62
N TYR A 599 -23.64 -5.22 -15.15
CA TYR A 599 -23.97 -5.54 -13.77
C TYR A 599 -23.52 -6.94 -13.37
N ALA A 600 -23.80 -7.94 -14.22
CA ALA A 600 -23.39 -9.31 -13.96
C ALA A 600 -21.85 -9.49 -13.89
N THR A 601 -21.11 -8.75 -14.72
CA THR A 601 -19.64 -8.79 -14.72
C THR A 601 -19.05 -8.08 -13.51
N ALA A 602 -19.59 -6.91 -13.15
CA ALA A 602 -19.15 -6.19 -11.97
C ALA A 602 -19.41 -7.00 -10.69
N MET A 603 -20.56 -7.66 -10.58
CA MET A 603 -20.87 -8.57 -9.45
C MET A 603 -19.88 -9.75 -9.38
N GLU A 604 -19.61 -10.42 -10.49
CA GLU A 604 -18.66 -11.56 -10.52
C GLU A 604 -17.26 -11.13 -10.04
N LEU A 605 -16.84 -9.92 -10.40
CA LEU A 605 -15.48 -9.43 -10.18
C LEU A 605 -15.37 -8.46 -8.99
N ASN A 606 -16.42 -8.39 -8.16
CA ASN A 606 -16.47 -7.56 -6.95
C ASN A 606 -16.14 -6.07 -7.22
N ALA A 607 -16.70 -5.52 -8.30
CA ALA A 607 -16.62 -4.11 -8.67
C ALA A 607 -18.00 -3.46 -8.61
N LYS A 608 -18.03 -2.12 -8.56
CA LYS A 608 -19.28 -1.35 -8.52
C LYS A 608 -19.64 -0.90 -9.93
N ALA A 609 -20.91 -1.05 -10.32
CA ALA A 609 -21.37 -0.57 -11.61
C ALA A 609 -22.75 0.09 -11.57
N LEU A 610 -22.95 1.06 -12.47
CA LEU A 610 -24.23 1.73 -12.71
C LEU A 610 -24.38 2.05 -14.21
N CYS A 611 -25.61 2.03 -14.71
CA CYS A 611 -25.95 2.44 -16.08
C CYS A 611 -26.91 3.65 -16.05
N LEU A 612 -26.55 4.68 -16.81
CA LEU A 612 -27.40 5.83 -17.14
C LEU A 612 -27.67 5.84 -18.64
N CYS A 613 -28.91 6.15 -19.02
CA CYS A 613 -29.32 6.24 -20.42
C CYS A 613 -30.04 7.56 -20.70
N SER A 614 -29.67 8.25 -21.78
CA SER A 614 -30.48 9.32 -22.36
C SER A 614 -31.44 8.75 -23.39
N VAL A 615 -32.69 9.18 -23.37
CA VAL A 615 -33.71 8.73 -24.33
C VAL A 615 -33.52 9.45 -25.66
N SER A 616 -33.14 8.70 -26.70
CA SER A 616 -32.93 9.23 -28.06
C SER A 616 -34.13 9.08 -28.97
N ASP A 617 -34.99 8.10 -28.67
CA ASP A 617 -36.14 7.73 -29.46
C ASP A 617 -37.17 7.03 -28.58
N HIS A 618 -38.42 7.07 -28.99
CA HIS A 618 -39.53 6.42 -28.32
C HIS A 618 -40.10 5.35 -29.24
N LEU A 619 -39.94 4.08 -28.87
CA LEU A 619 -40.20 2.93 -29.75
C LEU A 619 -41.69 2.69 -30.01
N ILE A 620 -42.56 3.15 -29.10
CA ILE A 620 -44.03 3.15 -29.27
C ILE A 620 -44.49 4.32 -30.15
N THR A 621 -44.18 5.57 -29.77
CA THR A 621 -44.67 6.76 -30.51
C THR A 621 -43.92 7.02 -31.82
N LYS A 622 -42.77 6.38 -32.02
CA LYS A 622 -41.85 6.55 -33.16
C LYS A 622 -41.20 7.93 -33.24
N GLU A 623 -41.28 8.73 -32.18
CA GLU A 623 -40.55 9.98 -32.08
C GLU A 623 -39.05 9.72 -31.91
N ALA A 624 -38.21 10.56 -32.51
CA ALA A 624 -36.76 10.44 -32.43
C ALA A 624 -36.09 11.82 -32.47
N LEU A 625 -35.01 11.98 -31.71
CA LEU A 625 -34.21 13.20 -31.71
C LEU A 625 -33.41 13.34 -33.03
N SER A 626 -33.32 14.58 -33.52
CA SER A 626 -32.40 14.92 -34.61
C SER A 626 -30.93 14.74 -34.19
N PRO A 627 -29.98 14.59 -35.14
CA PRO A 627 -28.57 14.43 -34.81
C PRO A 627 -28.00 15.53 -33.89
N LYS A 628 -28.45 16.79 -34.05
CA LYS A 628 -28.02 17.91 -33.21
C LYS A 628 -28.57 17.80 -31.79
N GLU A 629 -29.86 17.52 -31.64
CA GLU A 629 -30.51 17.39 -30.33
C GLU A 629 -29.99 16.20 -29.52
N ARG A 630 -29.55 15.13 -30.20
CA ARG A 630 -28.87 14.02 -29.55
C ARG A 630 -27.63 14.51 -28.82
N VAL A 631 -26.77 15.31 -29.47
CA VAL A 631 -25.54 15.86 -28.86
C VAL A 631 -25.85 16.68 -27.61
N GLU A 632 -26.81 17.60 -27.67
CA GLU A 632 -27.20 18.45 -26.53
C GLU A 632 -27.79 17.64 -25.37
N SER A 633 -28.62 16.64 -25.66
CA SER A 633 -29.18 15.73 -24.65
C SER A 633 -28.11 14.93 -23.91
N PHE A 634 -26.99 14.59 -24.58
CA PHE A 634 -25.90 13.84 -23.96
C PHE A 634 -25.10 14.65 -22.95
N ASP A 635 -24.95 15.96 -23.15
CA ASP A 635 -24.14 16.80 -22.27
C ASP A 635 -24.66 16.76 -20.82
N ASN A 636 -25.98 16.76 -20.61
CA ASN A 636 -26.56 16.67 -19.25
C ASN A 636 -26.25 15.34 -18.56
N MET A 637 -26.34 14.23 -19.28
CA MET A 637 -25.99 12.91 -18.75
C MET A 637 -24.49 12.80 -18.48
N ILE A 638 -23.64 13.35 -19.36
CA ILE A 638 -22.19 13.39 -19.19
C ILE A 638 -21.83 14.22 -17.95
N ILE A 639 -22.45 15.39 -17.76
CA ILE A 639 -22.24 16.23 -16.58
C ILE A 639 -22.66 15.49 -15.31
N LEU A 640 -23.86 14.88 -15.29
CA LEU A 640 -24.31 14.07 -14.15
C LEU A 640 -23.32 12.95 -13.82
N ALA A 641 -22.85 12.23 -14.84
CA ALA A 641 -21.87 11.17 -14.70
C ALA A 641 -20.55 11.65 -14.11
N LEU A 642 -19.99 12.74 -14.64
CA LEU A 642 -18.73 13.30 -14.18
C LEU A 642 -18.84 13.89 -12.76
N GLU A 643 -19.94 14.57 -12.43
CA GLU A 643 -20.21 15.12 -11.09
C GLU A 643 -20.46 14.04 -10.03
N MET A 644 -20.88 12.85 -10.44
CA MET A 644 -21.00 11.69 -9.56
C MET A 644 -19.64 11.02 -9.33
N MET A 645 -18.74 11.10 -10.30
CA MET A 645 -17.40 10.51 -10.21
C MET A 645 -16.39 11.44 -9.56
N SER A 646 -16.58 12.78 -9.61
CA SER A 646 -15.83 13.78 -8.85
C SER A 646 -16.20 13.77 -7.37
#